data_AF-A0AAE1LSL7-F1
#
_entry.id   AF-A0AAE1LSL7-F1
#
_cell.length_a   1.000
_cell.length_b   1.000
_cell.length_c   1.000
_cell.angle_alpha   90.00
_cell.angle_beta   90.00
_cell.angle_gamma   90.00
#
_symmetry.space_group_name_H-M   'P 1'
#
loop_
_entity.id
_entity.type
_entity.pdbx_description
1 polymer ?
#
loop_
_entity_poly.entity_id
_entity_poly.type
_entity_poly.pdbx_seq_one_letter_code
_entity_poly.pdbx_strand_id
1 'polypeptide(L)'
;MGVDVDIWRVRIGSFGVRGGMRTRLSSSTQTGPQLQLSCVFVLILALLVIGNVELNPGPATFRCNICSFESSDLLLIADHQKVHAVRKTYSFKCLWPTCHLSYQGYQSLHDHILRSHPTSTTSSPASTVLKCSHEGCEQSVFVSVAELVKHCIEHLGNGLSLQCPLRENCKSSVLYSGKSSTARFRTHLSNYHDGWRSTPQPRRRACEDASTSSCPELQMQGRLKAADANSNTDNEVATENVSIESDVPSESDVFNFIARFYLQLESEHFIPKSTVQRICGSLTILSEILLKRTQGLVLAQLKKVDVNEQQCNNIMNHLYFNDVMYTAHHKGSPGPKLLSDYFRMQYAKQKFFYCEPTEVVIGDDPYNKDNKLHFVSAKDTLEMLFNNEDVCGLIQDSFVRQKQDNGDKLTDYHDGEVYKSRPAASEDTIDLIYFQDGFNPCSPLGSAKNDYKQVGCYFTIGNFPHAVRAMLDALYMTLLVNCKLVETYGYAVCFEPVKKDLENLCQVGIQFLGRKIKVRLQLLCGDSLGSHGIGGFVECFSAKFPCRFCEVTLSDLRRNPLSVGITRTKESYNNIVAQLNMRRSLGVEVNNIQGIKQDSFLNCLPDFHVCDPSLAPCLAHDVFLGCVLWDLAAILDHFVTLGWFSFRRLQKRIKRFKYEGSDRNNKPSHAIRDGESLRGHAIQNWTLLRLLPFILEGLIRDTANRHWQLYLQLKKIVDYICAPEFSKTALTSLQGLIDDYLTRRTTLPNLCGTKPKHHFLIHYPDWIRQTGPLIFLWTMRFEAKHQFFKRVATACNNYINLGKTFATRHQQYLSNLLSGPGVFKLGMKNMVDLPSCEVDKLVLTYLANHNIQEPNFLKTVQINSINYKIGDHIIISNNQSSVRVGLVRSMIAFGVSLRFIFEVFTTSESEQFGIFLLSSESLGLEILNHCSLEHPLPHSIYEFGDNMCLSLKFRML
;
A
#
# COMPACT_ATOMS: atom_id res chain seq x y z
N MET A 1 -2.86 -16.62 14.34
CA MET A 1 -3.89 -17.66 14.47
C MET A 1 -3.48 -18.81 13.57
N GLY A 2 -3.69 -20.06 13.96
CA GLY A 2 -3.46 -21.21 13.08
C GLY A 2 -4.75 -21.59 12.37
N VAL A 3 -4.63 -22.04 11.12
CA VAL A 3 -5.69 -22.68 10.33
C VAL A 3 -5.03 -23.86 9.62
N ASP A 4 -5.72 -25.00 9.57
CA ASP A 4 -5.21 -26.19 8.90
C ASP A 4 -4.96 -25.98 7.41
N VAL A 5 -4.01 -26.73 6.87
CA VAL A 5 -3.61 -26.67 5.46
C VAL A 5 -3.65 -28.08 4.89
N ASP A 6 -4.77 -28.43 4.27
CA ASP A 6 -4.88 -29.69 3.55
C ASP A 6 -5.63 -29.60 2.22
N ILE A 7 -5.23 -30.48 1.31
CA ILE A 7 -5.78 -30.81 -0.02
C ILE A 7 -6.19 -29.65 -0.97
N TRP A 8 -5.31 -29.34 -1.94
CA TRP A 8 -5.43 -29.84 -3.33
C TRP A 8 -4.38 -29.20 -4.26
N ARG A 9 -3.52 -30.03 -4.87
CA ARG A 9 -2.59 -29.62 -5.94
C ARG A 9 -3.11 -30.11 -7.29
N VAL A 10 -3.32 -29.20 -8.25
CA VAL A 10 -3.48 -29.56 -9.66
C VAL A 10 -2.42 -28.82 -10.48
N ARG A 11 -1.58 -29.58 -11.20
CA ARG A 11 -0.60 -29.01 -12.14
C ARG A 11 -1.30 -28.61 -13.44
N ILE A 12 -1.03 -27.43 -13.96
CA ILE A 12 -1.32 -27.07 -15.36
C ILE A 12 0.03 -26.93 -16.08
N GLY A 13 0.11 -27.50 -17.28
CA GLY A 13 1.38 -27.70 -18.00
C GLY A 13 1.97 -26.44 -18.62
N SER A 14 3.28 -26.45 -18.80
CA SER A 14 4.05 -25.47 -19.56
C SER A 14 3.69 -25.52 -21.05
N PHE A 15 3.32 -24.39 -21.65
CA PHE A 15 3.27 -24.22 -23.10
C PHE A 15 4.49 -23.42 -23.60
N GLY A 16 5.11 -23.92 -24.67
CA GLY A 16 6.39 -23.43 -25.18
C GLY A 16 6.28 -22.21 -26.10
N VAL A 17 7.39 -21.47 -26.20
CA VAL A 17 7.54 -20.29 -27.08
C VAL A 17 7.76 -20.71 -28.53
N ARG A 18 7.11 -20.04 -29.48
CA ARG A 18 7.54 -20.00 -30.89
C ARG A 18 7.33 -18.62 -31.54
N GLY A 19 8.40 -18.12 -32.15
CA GLY A 19 8.42 -17.28 -33.36
C GLY A 19 7.51 -16.05 -33.43
N GLY A 20 8.05 -14.87 -33.09
CA GLY A 20 7.47 -13.60 -33.54
C GLY A 20 7.94 -13.23 -34.96
N MET A 21 7.14 -12.42 -35.66
CA MET A 21 7.54 -11.80 -36.94
C MET A 21 7.09 -10.33 -36.94
N ARG A 22 7.98 -9.41 -37.35
CA ARG A 22 7.74 -7.96 -37.29
C ARG A 22 7.02 -7.44 -38.53
N THR A 23 6.17 -6.42 -38.36
CA THR A 23 6.06 -5.31 -39.32
C THR A 23 5.51 -4.07 -38.62
N ARG A 24 6.06 -2.89 -38.95
CA ARG A 24 5.43 -1.59 -38.67
C ARG A 24 4.56 -1.22 -39.87
N LEU A 25 3.49 -0.44 -39.66
CA LEU A 25 3.09 0.65 -40.57
C LEU A 25 2.11 1.60 -39.86
N SER A 26 1.98 2.82 -40.38
CA SER A 26 1.33 3.96 -39.71
C SER A 26 0.55 4.84 -40.69
N SER A 27 -0.70 5.18 -40.37
CA SER A 27 -1.50 6.26 -40.99
C SER A 27 -2.70 6.51 -40.04
N SER A 28 -2.81 7.65 -39.36
CA SER A 28 -3.36 8.94 -39.83
C SER A 28 -4.86 8.91 -40.14
N THR A 29 -5.65 9.51 -39.25
CA THR A 29 -7.10 9.73 -39.38
C THR A 29 -7.45 10.82 -40.39
N GLN A 30 -8.48 10.61 -41.22
CA GLN A 30 -9.28 11.69 -41.82
C GLN A 30 -10.77 11.34 -41.76
N THR A 31 -11.60 12.36 -41.61
CA THR A 31 -13.05 12.26 -41.40
C THR A 31 -13.83 12.46 -42.70
N GLY A 32 -14.82 11.60 -42.95
CA GLY A 32 -15.81 11.75 -44.03
C GLY A 32 -17.24 12.01 -43.47
N PRO A 33 -18.16 12.55 -44.27
CA PRO A 33 -19.43 13.10 -43.79
C PRO A 33 -20.45 12.02 -43.37
N GLN A 34 -21.27 12.35 -42.37
CA GLN A 34 -22.45 11.57 -42.00
C GLN A 34 -23.59 11.82 -42.99
N LEU A 35 -24.01 10.76 -43.71
CA LEU A 35 -25.33 10.70 -44.33
C LEU A 35 -26.32 10.07 -43.34
N GLN A 36 -27.50 10.65 -43.20
CA GLN A 36 -28.44 10.31 -42.13
C GLN A 36 -29.11 8.95 -42.37
N LEU A 37 -29.15 8.09 -41.34
CA LEU A 37 -29.77 6.76 -41.39
C LEU A 37 -31.32 6.78 -41.56
N SER A 38 -31.95 7.94 -41.36
CA SER A 38 -33.41 8.12 -41.39
C SER A 38 -34.07 7.60 -42.67
N CYS A 39 -33.47 7.85 -43.85
CA CYS A 39 -34.05 7.45 -45.13
C CYS A 39 -33.98 5.93 -45.38
N VAL A 40 -32.97 5.23 -44.84
CA VAL A 40 -32.82 3.78 -45.04
C VAL A 40 -33.79 2.99 -44.16
N PHE A 41 -34.07 3.49 -42.95
CA PHE A 41 -35.01 2.82 -42.04
C PHE A 41 -36.44 2.79 -42.61
N VAL A 42 -36.87 3.88 -43.27
CA VAL A 42 -38.18 3.94 -43.97
C VAL A 42 -38.27 2.93 -45.13
N LEU A 43 -37.15 2.60 -45.79
CA LEU A 43 -37.10 1.57 -46.84
C LEU A 43 -36.99 0.12 -46.33
N ILE A 44 -36.55 -0.11 -45.08
CA ILE A 44 -36.51 -1.46 -44.46
C ILE A 44 -37.79 -1.75 -43.65
N LEU A 45 -38.44 -0.69 -43.16
CA LEU A 45 -39.88 -0.63 -42.95
C LEU A 45 -40.66 -0.68 -44.28
N ALA A 46 -39.97 -0.98 -45.38
CA ALA A 46 -40.49 -1.53 -46.62
C ALA A 46 -39.76 -2.85 -47.00
N LEU A 47 -39.52 -3.79 -46.06
CA LEU A 47 -39.22 -5.22 -46.34
C LEU A 47 -40.16 -6.33 -45.76
N LEU A 48 -41.19 -6.07 -44.93
CA LEU A 48 -41.99 -7.06 -44.16
C LEU A 48 -43.53 -7.29 -44.46
N VAL A 49 -44.44 -6.28 -44.55
CA VAL A 49 -45.91 -6.44 -44.88
C VAL A 49 -46.27 -7.17 -46.19
N ILE A 50 -45.93 -6.65 -47.39
CA ILE A 50 -46.37 -7.22 -48.70
C ILE A 50 -45.94 -8.69 -48.90
N GLY A 51 -44.95 -9.19 -48.14
CA GLY A 51 -44.57 -10.61 -48.16
C GLY A 51 -45.58 -11.57 -47.51
N ASN A 52 -46.47 -11.07 -46.65
CA ASN A 52 -47.52 -11.83 -45.95
C ASN A 52 -47.06 -13.15 -45.29
N VAL A 53 -45.83 -13.17 -44.74
CA VAL A 53 -45.26 -14.31 -44.04
C VAL A 53 -45.64 -14.25 -42.56
N GLU A 54 -46.43 -15.22 -42.09
CA GLU A 54 -46.59 -15.47 -40.65
C GLU A 54 -45.26 -15.98 -40.08
N LEU A 55 -44.51 -15.06 -39.46
CA LEU A 55 -43.39 -15.44 -38.60
C LEU A 55 -43.94 -16.18 -37.38
N ASN A 56 -43.58 -17.46 -37.25
CA ASN A 56 -43.93 -18.32 -36.12
C ASN A 56 -43.70 -17.56 -34.80
N PRO A 57 -44.76 -17.20 -34.05
CA PRO A 57 -44.75 -16.07 -33.12
C PRO A 57 -43.97 -16.28 -31.82
N GLY A 58 -43.18 -17.36 -31.74
CA GLY A 58 -42.59 -17.86 -30.51
C GLY A 58 -43.62 -18.51 -29.59
N PRO A 59 -43.22 -18.96 -28.40
CA PRO A 59 -44.17 -19.25 -27.33
C PRO A 59 -44.81 -17.93 -26.86
N ALA A 60 -46.10 -17.95 -26.53
CA ALA A 60 -46.83 -16.76 -26.08
C ALA A 60 -46.20 -16.08 -24.84
N THR A 61 -45.52 -16.86 -23.99
CA THR A 61 -44.62 -16.37 -22.94
C THR A 61 -43.34 -17.19 -22.90
N PHE A 62 -42.21 -16.51 -22.73
CA PHE A 62 -40.97 -17.07 -22.24
C PHE A 62 -40.96 -17.02 -20.70
N ARG A 63 -40.30 -17.99 -20.05
CA ARG A 63 -40.15 -18.07 -18.59
C ARG A 63 -38.68 -18.12 -18.18
N CYS A 64 -38.35 -17.47 -17.07
CA CYS A 64 -37.00 -17.51 -16.52
C CYS A 64 -36.69 -18.89 -15.91
N ASN A 65 -35.53 -19.45 -16.25
CA ASN A 65 -35.06 -20.74 -15.71
C ASN A 65 -34.64 -20.70 -14.22
N ILE A 66 -34.83 -19.57 -13.51
CA ILE A 66 -34.39 -19.37 -12.11
C ILE A 66 -35.48 -18.76 -11.21
N CYS A 67 -36.43 -17.99 -11.75
CA CYS A 67 -37.51 -17.40 -10.96
C CYS A 67 -38.83 -17.30 -11.75
N SER A 68 -39.89 -16.83 -11.10
CA SER A 68 -41.24 -16.67 -11.66
C SER A 68 -41.40 -15.49 -12.64
N PHE A 69 -40.31 -14.96 -13.20
CA PHE A 69 -40.40 -13.89 -14.20
C PHE A 69 -40.73 -14.47 -15.58
N GLU A 70 -41.76 -13.90 -16.22
CA GLU A 70 -42.27 -14.29 -17.53
C GLU A 70 -42.46 -13.05 -18.40
N SER A 71 -42.31 -13.21 -19.72
CA SER A 71 -42.37 -12.13 -20.71
C SER A 71 -42.73 -12.70 -22.08
N SER A 72 -43.56 -12.00 -22.86
CA SER A 72 -43.80 -12.32 -24.28
C SER A 72 -42.65 -11.87 -25.20
N ASP A 73 -41.78 -10.97 -24.73
CA ASP A 73 -40.57 -10.53 -25.45
C ASP A 73 -39.34 -11.35 -25.02
N LEU A 74 -38.65 -11.92 -26.00
CA LEU A 74 -37.41 -12.70 -25.87
C LEU A 74 -36.21 -11.84 -25.42
N LEU A 75 -36.09 -10.61 -25.94
CA LEU A 75 -35.03 -9.68 -25.56
C LEU A 75 -35.24 -9.26 -24.10
N LEU A 76 -36.45 -8.88 -23.72
CA LEU A 76 -36.78 -8.46 -22.36
C LEU A 76 -36.50 -9.56 -21.32
N ILE A 77 -36.71 -10.84 -21.66
CA ILE A 77 -36.34 -11.95 -20.76
C ILE A 77 -34.85 -12.33 -20.80
N ALA A 78 -34.14 -12.06 -21.91
CA ALA A 78 -32.69 -12.19 -21.97
C ALA A 78 -31.98 -11.08 -21.18
N ASP A 79 -32.54 -9.88 -21.16
CA ASP A 79 -32.16 -8.78 -20.26
C ASP A 79 -32.41 -9.17 -18.80
N HIS A 80 -33.56 -9.77 -18.49
CA HIS A 80 -33.84 -10.28 -17.14
C HIS A 80 -32.79 -11.31 -16.67
N GLN A 81 -32.17 -12.09 -17.56
CA GLN A 81 -31.08 -13.02 -17.17
C GLN A 81 -29.86 -12.31 -16.56
N LYS A 82 -29.65 -11.00 -16.81
CA LYS A 82 -28.60 -10.22 -16.13
C LYS A 82 -28.75 -10.21 -14.60
N VAL A 83 -29.98 -10.27 -14.09
CA VAL A 83 -30.29 -10.32 -12.64
C VAL A 83 -29.63 -11.53 -11.97
N HIS A 84 -29.49 -12.64 -12.68
CA HIS A 84 -28.95 -13.90 -12.16
C HIS A 84 -27.44 -14.08 -12.40
N ALA A 85 -26.81 -13.16 -13.15
CA ALA A 85 -25.44 -13.28 -13.66
C ALA A 85 -24.33 -13.13 -12.59
N VAL A 86 -24.69 -12.83 -11.34
CA VAL A 86 -23.73 -12.67 -10.21
C VAL A 86 -23.03 -14.00 -9.87
N ARG A 87 -23.60 -15.15 -10.25
CA ARG A 87 -22.99 -16.47 -9.99
C ARG A 87 -21.86 -16.75 -10.99
N LYS A 88 -20.66 -17.07 -10.48
CA LYS A 88 -19.43 -17.36 -11.25
C LYS A 88 -19.55 -18.46 -12.32
N THR A 89 -20.56 -19.32 -12.23
CA THR A 89 -20.85 -20.43 -13.15
C THR A 89 -22.10 -20.20 -14.01
N TYR A 90 -22.70 -19.00 -13.97
CA TYR A 90 -23.90 -18.69 -14.74
C TYR A 90 -23.59 -18.61 -16.24
N SER A 91 -24.38 -19.33 -17.04
CA SER A 91 -24.40 -19.19 -18.50
C SER A 91 -25.75 -18.59 -18.93
N PHE A 92 -25.66 -17.56 -19.77
CA PHE A 92 -26.80 -16.92 -20.40
C PHE A 92 -27.38 -17.86 -21.46
N LYS A 93 -28.61 -18.33 -21.27
CA LYS A 93 -29.24 -19.32 -22.16
C LYS A 93 -30.19 -18.62 -23.13
N CYS A 94 -30.23 -19.05 -24.38
CA CYS A 94 -31.39 -18.73 -25.20
C CYS A 94 -32.64 -19.42 -24.61
N LEU A 95 -33.76 -18.70 -24.54
CA LEU A 95 -35.05 -19.21 -24.04
C LEU A 95 -36.03 -19.53 -25.17
N TRP A 96 -35.61 -19.38 -26.43
CA TRP A 96 -36.40 -19.80 -27.58
C TRP A 96 -36.56 -21.33 -27.60
N PRO A 97 -37.76 -21.91 -27.74
CA PRO A 97 -38.01 -23.33 -27.50
C PRO A 97 -37.13 -24.30 -28.31
N THR A 98 -36.74 -23.92 -29.53
CA THR A 98 -35.90 -24.72 -30.42
C THR A 98 -34.40 -24.38 -30.35
N CYS A 99 -34.00 -23.43 -29.50
CA CYS A 99 -32.59 -23.08 -29.29
C CYS A 99 -32.08 -23.60 -27.95
N HIS A 100 -30.87 -24.17 -27.95
CA HIS A 100 -30.22 -24.72 -26.75
C HIS A 100 -28.84 -24.08 -26.52
N LEU A 101 -28.53 -22.98 -27.21
CA LEU A 101 -27.25 -22.30 -27.10
C LEU A 101 -27.14 -21.54 -25.77
N SER A 102 -25.95 -21.64 -25.18
CA SER A 102 -25.61 -21.06 -23.87
C SER A 102 -24.29 -20.30 -23.97
N TYR A 103 -24.24 -19.11 -23.37
CA TYR A 103 -23.17 -18.13 -23.56
C TYR A 103 -22.53 -17.73 -22.23
N GLN A 104 -21.20 -17.54 -22.24
CA GLN A 104 -20.43 -17.10 -21.07
C GLN A 104 -20.47 -15.57 -20.86
N GLY A 105 -21.17 -14.83 -21.71
CA GLY A 105 -21.35 -13.38 -21.59
C GLY A 105 -22.63 -12.92 -22.28
N TYR A 106 -23.33 -11.98 -21.64
CA TYR A 106 -24.62 -11.45 -22.09
C TYR A 106 -24.60 -10.97 -23.54
N GLN A 107 -23.57 -10.22 -23.96
CA GLN A 107 -23.50 -9.68 -25.32
C GLN A 107 -23.57 -10.77 -26.39
N SER A 108 -23.00 -11.96 -26.13
CA SER A 108 -23.06 -13.08 -27.08
C SER A 108 -24.44 -13.75 -27.12
N LEU A 109 -25.23 -13.71 -26.04
CA LEU A 109 -26.64 -14.11 -26.06
C LEU A 109 -27.47 -13.06 -26.82
N HIS A 110 -27.28 -11.77 -26.54
CA HIS A 110 -27.99 -10.67 -27.17
C HIS A 110 -27.73 -10.61 -28.70
N ASP A 111 -26.47 -10.69 -29.12
CA ASP A 111 -26.08 -10.79 -30.52
C ASP A 111 -26.64 -12.05 -31.20
N HIS A 112 -26.75 -13.17 -30.49
CA HIS A 112 -27.39 -14.38 -31.01
C HIS A 112 -28.90 -14.18 -31.19
N ILE A 113 -29.59 -13.63 -30.19
CA ILE A 113 -31.03 -13.35 -30.25
C ILE A 113 -31.36 -12.45 -31.45
N LEU A 114 -30.67 -11.31 -31.59
CA LEU A 114 -30.88 -10.40 -32.71
C LEU A 114 -30.57 -11.01 -34.09
N ARG A 115 -29.68 -12.02 -34.17
CA ARG A 115 -29.29 -12.67 -35.43
C ARG A 115 -30.01 -13.99 -35.72
N SER A 116 -30.75 -14.55 -34.76
CA SER A 116 -31.34 -15.91 -34.87
C SER A 116 -32.81 -16.00 -34.45
N HIS A 117 -33.30 -15.02 -33.70
CA HIS A 117 -34.66 -14.97 -33.15
C HIS A 117 -35.27 -13.56 -33.26
N PRO A 118 -35.38 -12.97 -34.46
CA PRO A 118 -35.98 -11.65 -34.64
C PRO A 118 -37.48 -11.67 -34.34
N THR A 119 -37.92 -10.83 -33.41
CA THR A 119 -39.34 -10.53 -33.14
C THR A 119 -39.84 -9.39 -34.06
N SER A 120 -41.12 -9.42 -34.42
CA SER A 120 -41.64 -8.72 -35.61
C SER A 120 -42.31 -7.36 -35.35
N THR A 121 -41.84 -6.32 -36.06
CA THR A 121 -42.61 -5.10 -36.33
C THR A 121 -42.34 -4.54 -37.75
N THR A 122 -43.42 -4.34 -38.53
CA THR A 122 -43.63 -3.35 -39.64
C THR A 122 -42.97 -3.46 -41.06
N SER A 123 -43.85 -3.67 -42.08
CA SER A 123 -43.93 -3.16 -43.50
C SER A 123 -42.90 -3.49 -44.65
N SER A 124 -43.37 -3.83 -45.90
CA SER A 124 -42.65 -4.38 -47.15
C SER A 124 -42.93 -3.60 -48.46
N PRO A 125 -42.05 -3.56 -49.51
CA PRO A 125 -41.74 -4.67 -50.46
C PRO A 125 -40.30 -4.79 -51.07
N ALA A 126 -39.91 -6.02 -51.49
CA ALA A 126 -38.94 -6.39 -52.56
C ALA A 126 -37.45 -5.97 -52.43
N SER A 127 -36.37 -6.72 -52.73
CA SER A 127 -36.01 -7.95 -53.50
C SER A 127 -35.13 -7.67 -54.75
N THR A 128 -33.81 -7.67 -54.58
CA THR A 128 -32.81 -7.44 -55.67
C THR A 128 -32.19 -8.75 -56.16
N VAL A 129 -32.11 -8.95 -57.48
CA VAL A 129 -31.60 -10.20 -58.10
C VAL A 129 -30.08 -10.19 -58.24
N LEU A 130 -29.39 -11.03 -57.46
CA LEU A 130 -27.93 -11.21 -57.52
C LEU A 130 -27.54 -12.14 -58.68
N LYS A 131 -26.51 -11.78 -59.46
CA LYS A 131 -26.04 -12.52 -60.64
C LYS A 131 -24.53 -12.77 -60.62
N CYS A 132 -24.07 -13.85 -61.27
CA CYS A 132 -22.64 -14.08 -61.52
C CYS A 132 -22.12 -13.15 -62.62
N SER A 133 -20.88 -12.68 -62.49
CA SER A 133 -20.21 -11.78 -63.45
C SER A 133 -19.16 -12.51 -64.30
N HIS A 134 -19.48 -13.73 -64.74
CA HIS A 134 -18.66 -14.55 -65.65
C HIS A 134 -19.49 -14.84 -66.90
N GLU A 135 -18.96 -14.47 -68.07
CA GLU A 135 -19.63 -14.66 -69.36
C GLU A 135 -19.76 -16.15 -69.67
N GLY A 136 -20.95 -16.59 -70.08
CA GLY A 136 -21.25 -18.01 -70.32
C GLY A 136 -21.65 -18.82 -69.08
N CYS A 137 -21.88 -18.20 -67.90
CA CYS A 137 -22.43 -18.93 -66.75
C CYS A 137 -23.96 -19.11 -66.86
N GLU A 138 -24.44 -20.35 -66.80
CA GLU A 138 -25.87 -20.70 -66.87
C GLU A 138 -26.65 -20.40 -65.58
N GLN A 139 -25.96 -20.28 -64.43
CA GLN A 139 -26.60 -19.89 -63.15
C GLN A 139 -26.76 -18.37 -63.06
N SER A 140 -27.99 -17.90 -63.32
CA SER A 140 -28.31 -16.49 -63.53
C SER A 140 -28.97 -15.76 -62.35
N VAL A 141 -29.25 -16.44 -61.23
CA VAL A 141 -29.89 -15.89 -60.01
C VAL A 141 -29.32 -16.57 -58.76
N PHE A 142 -28.99 -15.78 -57.73
CA PHE A 142 -28.59 -16.24 -56.40
C PHE A 142 -29.45 -15.57 -55.32
N VAL A 143 -29.81 -16.32 -54.27
CA VAL A 143 -30.72 -15.83 -53.21
C VAL A 143 -29.96 -15.06 -52.12
N SER A 144 -28.65 -15.32 -51.98
CA SER A 144 -27.78 -14.64 -51.03
C SER A 144 -26.39 -14.33 -51.60
N VAL A 145 -25.73 -13.32 -51.01
CA VAL A 145 -24.32 -13.00 -51.30
C VAL A 145 -23.38 -14.17 -50.98
N ALA A 146 -23.69 -14.96 -49.95
CA ALA A 146 -22.88 -16.12 -49.56
C ALA A 146 -22.89 -17.23 -50.63
N GLU A 147 -24.04 -17.48 -51.27
CA GLU A 147 -24.16 -18.46 -52.36
C GLU A 147 -23.46 -17.98 -53.63
N LEU A 148 -23.69 -16.73 -54.04
CA LEU A 148 -23.01 -16.10 -55.18
C LEU A 148 -21.48 -16.16 -55.01
N VAL A 149 -20.99 -15.81 -53.82
CA VAL A 149 -19.54 -15.83 -53.53
C VAL A 149 -18.98 -17.25 -53.48
N LYS A 150 -19.72 -18.24 -52.97
CA LYS A 150 -19.34 -19.66 -53.04
C LYS A 150 -19.22 -20.14 -54.49
N HIS A 151 -20.20 -19.81 -55.33
CA HIS A 151 -20.21 -20.11 -56.76
C HIS A 151 -19.03 -19.46 -57.50
N CYS A 152 -18.73 -18.17 -57.26
CA CYS A 152 -17.54 -17.52 -57.84
C CYS A 152 -16.21 -18.15 -57.35
N ILE A 153 -16.15 -18.63 -56.10
CA ILE A 153 -14.99 -19.38 -55.57
C ILE A 153 -14.80 -20.71 -56.30
N GLU A 154 -15.88 -21.38 -56.73
CA GLU A 154 -15.83 -22.63 -57.50
C GLU A 154 -15.34 -22.38 -58.95
N HIS A 155 -15.79 -21.30 -59.62
CA HIS A 155 -15.22 -20.87 -60.91
C HIS A 155 -13.69 -20.62 -60.83
N LEU A 156 -13.22 -19.89 -59.80
CA LEU A 156 -11.78 -19.66 -59.58
C LEU A 156 -11.04 -20.98 -59.30
N GLY A 157 -11.64 -21.89 -58.50
CA GLY A 157 -11.11 -23.23 -58.23
C GLY A 157 -10.98 -24.12 -59.47
N ASN A 158 -11.82 -23.90 -60.48
CA ASN A 158 -11.73 -24.54 -61.79
C ASN A 158 -10.73 -23.87 -62.74
N GLY A 159 -10.26 -22.67 -62.41
CA GLY A 159 -9.20 -21.95 -63.13
C GLY A 159 -9.69 -20.79 -64.00
N LEU A 160 -10.99 -20.50 -63.99
CA LEU A 160 -11.63 -19.45 -64.78
C LEU A 160 -11.29 -18.04 -64.26
N SER A 161 -11.73 -17.02 -65.00
CA SER A 161 -11.48 -15.61 -64.69
C SER A 161 -12.79 -14.86 -64.42
N LEU A 162 -12.82 -14.04 -63.35
CA LEU A 162 -13.96 -13.18 -63.00
C LEU A 162 -13.50 -11.91 -62.25
N GLN A 163 -14.30 -10.85 -62.32
CA GLN A 163 -14.18 -9.70 -61.41
C GLN A 163 -15.12 -9.88 -60.21
N CYS A 164 -15.06 -8.99 -59.21
CA CYS A 164 -16.04 -9.04 -58.12
C CYS A 164 -17.46 -8.79 -58.67
N PRO A 165 -18.46 -9.65 -58.38
CA PRO A 165 -19.83 -9.48 -58.87
C PRO A 165 -20.60 -8.40 -58.09
N LEU A 166 -20.14 -8.01 -56.90
CA LEU A 166 -20.80 -7.05 -56.00
C LEU A 166 -20.50 -5.57 -56.39
N ARG A 167 -20.45 -5.28 -57.70
CA ARG A 167 -19.84 -4.05 -58.25
C ARG A 167 -20.40 -2.74 -57.71
N GLU A 168 -21.70 -2.66 -57.45
CA GLU A 168 -22.37 -1.43 -56.99
C GLU A 168 -21.77 -0.87 -55.70
N ASN A 169 -21.33 -1.76 -54.80
CA ASN A 169 -20.64 -1.41 -53.55
C ASN A 169 -19.12 -1.69 -53.60
N CYS A 170 -18.54 -1.91 -54.79
CA CYS A 170 -17.15 -2.34 -54.95
C CYS A 170 -16.36 -1.45 -55.92
N LYS A 171 -15.48 -0.59 -55.38
CA LYS A 171 -14.57 0.27 -56.17
C LYS A 171 -13.38 -0.49 -56.78
N SER A 172 -13.46 -1.81 -56.97
CA SER A 172 -12.34 -2.65 -57.41
C SER A 172 -12.59 -3.29 -58.77
N SER A 173 -11.85 -2.85 -59.78
CA SER A 173 -11.83 -3.41 -61.15
C SER A 173 -10.92 -4.63 -61.30
N VAL A 174 -10.47 -5.24 -60.20
CA VAL A 174 -9.49 -6.34 -60.22
C VAL A 174 -10.10 -7.60 -60.84
N LEU A 175 -9.42 -8.11 -61.88
CA LEU A 175 -9.67 -9.43 -62.45
C LEU A 175 -8.95 -10.49 -61.60
N TYR A 176 -9.70 -11.50 -61.16
CA TYR A 176 -9.19 -12.68 -60.47
C TYR A 176 -9.20 -13.84 -61.47
N SER A 177 -8.04 -14.44 -61.73
CA SER A 177 -7.87 -15.53 -62.69
C SER A 177 -7.07 -16.68 -62.09
N GLY A 178 -7.48 -17.92 -62.37
CA GLY A 178 -6.73 -19.12 -61.96
C GLY A 178 -6.86 -19.48 -60.47
N LYS A 179 -6.53 -20.74 -60.16
CA LYS A 179 -6.81 -21.38 -58.85
C LYS A 179 -6.17 -20.68 -57.65
N SER A 180 -4.99 -20.09 -57.84
CA SER A 180 -4.24 -19.33 -56.82
C SER A 180 -4.92 -18.01 -56.43
N SER A 181 -5.73 -17.40 -57.31
CA SER A 181 -6.43 -16.14 -57.03
C SER A 181 -7.54 -16.28 -55.98
N THR A 182 -8.01 -17.50 -55.68
CA THR A 182 -9.04 -17.78 -54.68
C THR A 182 -8.74 -17.14 -53.30
N ALA A 183 -7.48 -17.19 -52.85
CA ALA A 183 -7.09 -16.57 -51.58
C ALA A 183 -7.18 -15.03 -51.64
N ARG A 184 -6.71 -14.42 -52.74
CA ARG A 184 -6.76 -12.97 -52.96
C ARG A 184 -8.21 -12.46 -53.05
N PHE A 185 -9.09 -13.24 -53.68
CA PHE A 185 -10.52 -12.94 -53.76
C PHE A 185 -11.19 -13.00 -52.37
N ARG A 186 -10.91 -14.03 -51.57
CA ARG A 186 -11.41 -14.13 -50.18
C ARG A 186 -10.91 -13.00 -49.28
N THR A 187 -9.66 -12.56 -49.45
CA THR A 187 -9.14 -11.39 -48.71
C THR A 187 -9.81 -10.10 -49.18
N HIS A 188 -9.99 -9.90 -50.49
CA HIS A 188 -10.75 -8.77 -51.03
C HIS A 188 -12.17 -8.72 -50.45
N LEU A 189 -12.93 -9.82 -50.51
CA LEU A 189 -14.26 -9.91 -49.91
C LEU A 189 -14.23 -9.59 -48.41
N SER A 190 -13.24 -10.10 -47.66
CA SER A 190 -13.12 -9.84 -46.22
C SER A 190 -12.65 -8.42 -45.87
N ASN A 191 -12.19 -7.62 -46.84
CA ASN A 191 -11.72 -6.25 -46.64
C ASN A 191 -12.69 -5.18 -47.18
N TYR A 192 -13.63 -5.56 -48.08
CA TYR A 192 -14.53 -4.64 -48.77
C TYR A 192 -16.01 -5.04 -48.69
N HIS A 193 -16.34 -6.26 -48.25
CA HIS A 193 -17.71 -6.80 -48.25
C HIS A 193 -18.01 -7.63 -46.98
N ASP A 194 -18.42 -6.94 -45.91
CA ASP A 194 -18.79 -7.60 -44.64
C ASP A 194 -19.92 -8.64 -44.80
N GLY A 195 -19.91 -9.65 -43.93
CA GLY A 195 -20.99 -10.66 -43.82
C GLY A 195 -20.95 -11.84 -44.82
N TRP A 196 -20.05 -11.85 -45.79
CA TRP A 196 -20.06 -12.80 -46.94
C TRP A 196 -19.99 -14.30 -46.61
N ARG A 197 -19.61 -14.71 -45.39
CA ARG A 197 -19.35 -16.12 -45.01
C ARG A 197 -20.54 -16.87 -44.38
N SER A 198 -21.73 -16.28 -44.37
CA SER A 198 -22.86 -16.75 -43.55
C SER A 198 -23.55 -18.01 -44.12
N THR A 199 -23.02 -19.22 -43.83
CA THR A 199 -23.69 -20.52 -44.05
C THR A 199 -23.43 -21.51 -42.90
N PRO A 200 -24.41 -22.37 -42.50
CA PRO A 200 -24.30 -23.26 -41.34
C PRO A 200 -23.81 -24.68 -41.68
N GLN A 201 -23.14 -25.36 -40.73
CA GLN A 201 -22.74 -26.79 -40.80
C GLN A 201 -22.73 -27.45 -39.39
N PRO A 202 -22.72 -28.81 -39.28
CA PRO A 202 -23.52 -29.50 -38.25
C PRO A 202 -22.79 -30.12 -37.02
N ARG A 203 -23.60 -30.71 -36.12
CA ARG A 203 -23.28 -31.29 -34.79
C ARG A 203 -22.32 -32.50 -34.79
N ARG A 204 -21.66 -32.72 -33.64
CA ARG A 204 -21.24 -34.05 -33.10
C ARG A 204 -21.73 -34.22 -31.64
N ARG A 205 -21.71 -35.45 -31.10
CA ARG A 205 -22.44 -35.89 -29.87
C ARG A 205 -21.54 -36.30 -28.69
N ALA A 206 -22.04 -36.10 -27.46
CA ALA A 206 -21.97 -36.93 -26.23
C ALA A 206 -22.92 -36.25 -25.18
N CYS A 207 -23.90 -36.90 -24.52
CA CYS A 207 -23.82 -37.96 -23.48
C CYS A 207 -23.13 -37.43 -22.20
N GLU A 208 -23.85 -37.08 -21.11
CA GLU A 208 -24.52 -37.92 -20.07
C GLU A 208 -23.54 -38.32 -18.94
N ASP A 209 -23.76 -38.02 -17.64
CA ASP A 209 -24.76 -37.12 -17.00
C ASP A 209 -24.16 -36.18 -15.90
N ALA A 210 -24.37 -36.18 -14.56
CA ALA A 210 -25.05 -37.09 -13.60
C ALA A 210 -25.60 -36.36 -12.34
N SER A 211 -26.59 -37.00 -11.67
CA SER A 211 -27.31 -36.65 -10.41
C SER A 211 -26.47 -36.77 -9.09
N THR A 212 -26.85 -36.38 -7.85
CA THR A 212 -28.03 -35.72 -7.18
C THR A 212 -27.67 -35.19 -5.74
N SER A 213 -28.67 -34.74 -4.94
CA SER A 213 -28.67 -34.28 -3.51
C SER A 213 -28.24 -32.81 -3.26
N SER A 214 -28.99 -31.88 -2.60
CA SER A 214 -29.78 -31.83 -1.34
C SER A 214 -28.91 -31.74 -0.08
N CYS A 215 -29.08 -30.87 0.93
CA CYS A 215 -30.18 -30.00 1.43
C CYS A 215 -29.57 -28.86 2.32
N PRO A 216 -30.30 -28.06 3.13
CA PRO A 216 -31.69 -27.55 3.07
C PRO A 216 -31.76 -25.99 3.16
N GLU A 217 -32.96 -25.42 3.30
CA GLU A 217 -33.19 -23.99 3.59
C GLU A 217 -33.06 -23.62 5.08
N LEU A 218 -32.83 -22.33 5.38
CA LEU A 218 -33.26 -21.69 6.63
C LEU A 218 -33.85 -20.31 6.32
N GLN A 219 -35.05 -20.04 6.83
CA GLN A 219 -35.79 -18.80 6.62
C GLN A 219 -35.57 -17.79 7.75
N MET A 220 -35.58 -16.50 7.43
CA MET A 220 -36.02 -15.46 8.37
C MET A 220 -36.86 -14.43 7.63
N GLN A 221 -38.08 -14.20 8.11
CA GLN A 221 -38.99 -13.20 7.59
C GLN A 221 -38.78 -11.86 8.31
N GLY A 222 -38.76 -10.76 7.56
CA GLY A 222 -38.82 -9.42 8.12
C GLY A 222 -40.26 -9.00 8.47
N ARG A 223 -40.42 -8.16 9.49
CA ARG A 223 -41.64 -7.39 9.74
C ARG A 223 -41.27 -5.92 9.96
N LEU A 224 -41.76 -5.04 9.09
CA LEU A 224 -42.00 -3.65 9.41
C LEU A 224 -43.46 -3.33 9.01
N LYS A 225 -44.11 -2.45 9.78
CA LYS A 225 -45.54 -2.14 9.63
C LYS A 225 -45.75 -0.94 8.72
N ALA A 226 -46.94 -0.87 8.12
CA ALA A 226 -47.47 0.36 7.54
C ALA A 226 -48.00 1.31 8.64
N ALA A 227 -48.19 2.57 8.25
CA ALA A 227 -49.06 3.56 8.88
C ALA A 227 -49.64 4.44 7.76
N ASP A 228 -50.87 4.92 7.94
CA ASP A 228 -51.75 5.29 6.83
C ASP A 228 -51.81 6.80 6.48
N ALA A 229 -52.58 7.13 5.44
CA ALA A 229 -52.65 8.44 4.81
C ALA A 229 -53.78 9.35 5.35
N ASN A 230 -53.64 10.67 5.12
CA ASN A 230 -54.67 11.68 4.83
C ASN A 230 -54.03 13.10 4.89
N SER A 231 -54.53 14.16 4.25
CA SER A 231 -55.46 14.32 3.10
C SER A 231 -55.48 15.79 2.64
N ASN A 232 -55.67 16.03 1.34
CA ASN A 232 -56.19 17.23 0.65
C ASN A 232 -55.92 18.66 1.21
N THR A 233 -55.42 19.55 0.35
CA THR A 233 -56.24 20.62 -0.27
C THR A 233 -55.46 21.35 -1.37
N ASP A 234 -56.17 21.85 -2.38
CA ASP A 234 -55.61 22.50 -3.57
C ASP A 234 -55.33 24.01 -3.37
N ASN A 235 -54.40 24.56 -4.15
CA ASN A 235 -54.47 25.95 -4.64
C ASN A 235 -53.51 26.20 -5.81
N GLU A 236 -53.78 27.24 -6.60
CA GLU A 236 -53.21 27.44 -7.93
C GLU A 236 -51.99 28.37 -8.01
N VAL A 237 -51.11 28.07 -8.99
CA VAL A 237 -50.25 28.98 -9.78
C VAL A 237 -49.43 30.05 -9.05
N ALA A 238 -48.11 29.81 -9.01
CA ALA A 238 -47.09 30.84 -9.26
C ALA A 238 -45.84 30.20 -9.91
N THR A 239 -45.39 30.70 -11.06
CA THR A 239 -44.14 30.25 -11.69
C THR A 239 -42.96 31.07 -11.20
N GLU A 240 -42.44 30.74 -10.02
CA GLU A 240 -41.13 31.22 -9.58
C GLU A 240 -40.04 30.21 -9.92
N ASN A 241 -38.93 30.69 -10.50
CA ASN A 241 -37.73 29.88 -10.68
C ASN A 241 -37.04 29.73 -9.32
N VAL A 242 -37.53 28.82 -8.49
CA VAL A 242 -36.83 28.41 -7.26
C VAL A 242 -35.51 27.76 -7.67
N SER A 243 -34.44 28.54 -7.61
CA SER A 243 -33.07 28.03 -7.68
C SER A 243 -32.83 27.20 -6.43
N ILE A 244 -33.07 25.89 -6.53
CA ILE A 244 -32.71 24.94 -5.48
C ILE A 244 -31.18 24.94 -5.40
N GLU A 245 -30.63 25.67 -4.43
CA GLU A 245 -29.25 25.50 -3.97
C GLU A 245 -29.15 24.12 -3.32
N SER A 246 -28.95 23.11 -4.15
CA SER A 246 -28.96 21.72 -3.73
C SER A 246 -27.58 21.27 -3.26
N ASP A 247 -27.48 20.65 -2.09
CA ASP A 247 -26.31 19.90 -1.58
C ASP A 247 -25.96 18.63 -2.40
N VAL A 248 -26.24 18.64 -3.71
CA VAL A 248 -25.98 17.54 -4.64
C VAL A 248 -24.54 17.66 -5.15
N PRO A 249 -23.67 16.66 -4.93
CA PRO A 249 -22.30 16.68 -5.43
C PRO A 249 -22.25 16.79 -6.96
N SER A 250 -21.27 17.51 -7.50
CA SER A 250 -21.15 17.67 -8.95
C SER A 250 -20.87 16.32 -9.64
N GLU A 251 -21.18 16.21 -10.93
CA GLU A 251 -20.86 15.00 -11.71
C GLU A 251 -19.38 14.62 -11.62
N SER A 252 -18.50 15.63 -11.56
CA SER A 252 -17.06 15.45 -11.39
C SER A 252 -16.72 14.83 -10.03
N ASP A 253 -17.40 15.22 -8.96
CA ASP A 253 -17.16 14.71 -7.61
C ASP A 253 -17.67 13.27 -7.45
N VAL A 254 -18.85 12.97 -8.01
CA VAL A 254 -19.37 11.60 -8.07
C VAL A 254 -18.43 10.71 -8.91
N PHE A 255 -17.94 11.19 -10.05
CA PHE A 255 -17.00 10.43 -10.88
C PHE A 255 -15.65 10.22 -10.15
N ASN A 256 -15.12 11.26 -9.51
CA ASN A 256 -13.92 11.18 -8.68
C ASN A 256 -14.10 10.15 -7.55
N PHE A 257 -15.25 10.13 -6.88
CA PHE A 257 -15.57 9.16 -5.83
C PHE A 257 -15.56 7.72 -6.37
N ILE A 258 -16.21 7.44 -7.50
CA ILE A 258 -16.22 6.10 -8.12
C ILE A 258 -14.80 5.67 -8.52
N ALA A 259 -14.00 6.59 -9.07
CA ALA A 259 -12.62 6.31 -9.45
C ALA A 259 -11.72 6.03 -8.23
N ARG A 260 -11.86 6.81 -7.14
CA ARG A 260 -11.17 6.60 -5.85
C ARG A 260 -11.58 5.28 -5.20
N PHE A 261 -12.87 4.95 -5.18
CA PHE A 261 -13.38 3.66 -4.68
C PHE A 261 -12.64 2.47 -5.32
N TYR A 262 -12.53 2.43 -6.65
CA TYR A 262 -11.76 1.37 -7.32
C TYR A 262 -10.26 1.39 -6.99
N LEU A 263 -9.66 2.58 -6.88
CA LEU A 263 -8.25 2.73 -6.53
C LEU A 263 -7.98 2.24 -5.09
N GLN A 264 -8.87 2.51 -4.15
CA GLN A 264 -8.82 2.07 -2.76
C GLN A 264 -8.96 0.54 -2.63
N LEU A 265 -9.94 -0.07 -3.32
CA LEU A 265 -10.07 -1.53 -3.42
C LEU A 265 -8.75 -2.18 -3.88
N GLU A 266 -8.12 -1.62 -4.91
CA GLU A 266 -6.90 -2.18 -5.52
C GLU A 266 -5.62 -1.93 -4.70
N SER A 267 -5.49 -0.80 -3.99
CA SER A 267 -4.23 -0.34 -3.38
C SER A 267 -4.18 -0.38 -1.85
N GLU A 268 -5.30 -0.11 -1.16
CA GLU A 268 -5.39 -0.13 0.30
C GLU A 268 -5.96 -1.46 0.82
N HIS A 269 -6.95 -2.01 0.11
CA HIS A 269 -7.54 -3.31 0.44
C HIS A 269 -6.90 -4.48 -0.32
N PHE A 270 -5.92 -4.20 -1.19
CA PHE A 270 -5.10 -5.16 -1.94
C PHE A 270 -5.91 -6.13 -2.82
N ILE A 271 -7.14 -5.78 -3.22
CA ILE A 271 -8.00 -6.67 -4.00
C ILE A 271 -7.37 -6.89 -5.40
N PRO A 272 -7.30 -8.14 -5.89
CA PRO A 272 -6.77 -8.42 -7.21
C PRO A 272 -7.53 -7.67 -8.31
N LYS A 273 -6.80 -7.13 -9.30
CA LYS A 273 -7.37 -6.41 -10.45
C LYS A 273 -8.52 -7.16 -11.13
N SER A 274 -8.38 -8.48 -11.26
CA SER A 274 -9.38 -9.39 -11.84
C SER A 274 -10.65 -9.54 -11.00
N THR A 275 -10.58 -9.33 -9.69
CA THR A 275 -11.74 -9.27 -8.79
C THR A 275 -12.37 -7.87 -8.82
N VAL A 276 -11.59 -6.79 -8.80
CA VAL A 276 -12.12 -5.43 -8.97
C VAL A 276 -12.81 -5.26 -10.33
N GLN A 277 -12.30 -5.89 -11.38
CA GLN A 277 -12.97 -5.92 -12.69
C GLN A 277 -14.32 -6.67 -12.68
N ARG A 278 -14.51 -7.67 -11.81
CA ARG A 278 -15.81 -8.31 -11.59
C ARG A 278 -16.77 -7.40 -10.81
N ILE A 279 -16.28 -6.75 -9.76
CA ILE A 279 -17.06 -5.75 -8.99
C ILE A 279 -17.55 -4.65 -9.95
N CYS A 280 -16.66 -4.14 -10.80
CA CYS A 280 -16.98 -3.15 -11.83
C CYS A 280 -18.10 -3.62 -12.78
N GLY A 281 -17.99 -4.82 -13.36
CA GLY A 281 -19.04 -5.39 -14.21
C GLY A 281 -20.36 -5.68 -13.49
N SER A 282 -20.32 -6.04 -12.20
CA SER A 282 -21.51 -6.19 -11.37
C SER A 282 -22.19 -4.85 -11.08
N LEU A 283 -21.42 -3.78 -10.88
CA LEU A 283 -21.94 -2.41 -10.73
C LEU A 283 -22.54 -1.88 -12.03
N THR A 284 -21.97 -2.22 -13.19
CA THR A 284 -22.58 -1.93 -14.52
C THR A 284 -23.97 -2.56 -14.62
N ILE A 285 -24.09 -3.86 -14.34
CA ILE A 285 -25.37 -4.59 -14.41
C ILE A 285 -26.37 -4.03 -13.38
N LEU A 286 -25.92 -3.68 -12.18
CA LEU A 286 -26.78 -3.11 -11.15
C LEU A 286 -27.29 -1.72 -11.53
N SER A 287 -26.46 -0.84 -12.10
CA SER A 287 -26.90 0.48 -12.55
C SER A 287 -27.87 0.38 -13.73
N GLU A 288 -27.64 -0.51 -14.71
CA GLU A 288 -28.62 -0.80 -15.76
C GLU A 288 -29.99 -1.20 -15.19
N ILE A 289 -30.03 -2.14 -14.22
CA ILE A 289 -31.28 -2.67 -13.65
C ILE A 289 -32.02 -1.59 -12.86
N LEU A 290 -31.30 -0.83 -12.01
CA LEU A 290 -31.89 0.25 -11.21
C LEU A 290 -32.42 1.36 -12.10
N LEU A 291 -31.66 1.79 -13.10
CA LEU A 291 -32.04 2.87 -14.01
C LEU A 291 -33.22 2.48 -14.90
N LYS A 292 -33.25 1.27 -15.46
CA LYS A 292 -34.43 0.72 -16.15
C LYS A 292 -35.68 0.68 -15.26
N ARG A 293 -35.53 0.37 -13.95
CA ARG A 293 -36.65 0.39 -13.00
C ARG A 293 -37.15 1.81 -12.72
N THR A 294 -36.24 2.76 -12.44
CA THR A 294 -36.59 4.18 -12.26
C THR A 294 -37.30 4.73 -13.50
N GLN A 295 -36.79 4.41 -14.68
CA GLN A 295 -37.39 4.75 -15.96
C GLN A 295 -38.82 4.21 -16.13
N GLY A 296 -39.07 2.94 -15.79
CA GLY A 296 -40.43 2.38 -15.80
C GLY A 296 -41.39 3.11 -14.86
N LEU A 297 -40.91 3.52 -13.68
CA LEU A 297 -41.69 4.31 -12.71
C LEU A 297 -41.96 5.74 -13.21
N VAL A 298 -40.96 6.41 -13.78
CA VAL A 298 -41.09 7.77 -14.33
C VAL A 298 -42.07 7.78 -15.51
N LEU A 299 -41.95 6.86 -16.48
CA LEU A 299 -42.94 6.71 -17.56
C LEU A 299 -44.37 6.46 -17.02
N ALA A 300 -44.50 5.64 -15.99
CA ALA A 300 -45.81 5.34 -15.38
C ALA A 300 -46.44 6.54 -14.65
N GLN A 301 -45.67 7.57 -14.31
CA GLN A 301 -46.20 8.85 -13.83
C GLN A 301 -46.42 9.86 -14.97
N LEU A 302 -45.45 10.01 -15.89
CA LEU A 302 -45.57 10.93 -17.05
C LEU A 302 -46.82 10.64 -17.90
N LYS A 303 -47.15 9.35 -18.09
CA LYS A 303 -48.38 8.92 -18.78
C LYS A 303 -49.69 9.27 -18.07
N LYS A 304 -49.66 9.72 -16.80
CA LYS A 304 -50.84 10.25 -16.08
C LYS A 304 -51.01 11.76 -16.23
N VAL A 305 -49.97 12.46 -16.70
CA VAL A 305 -49.94 13.91 -16.92
C VAL A 305 -49.89 14.23 -18.43
N ASP A 306 -50.30 13.25 -19.25
CA ASP A 306 -50.42 13.30 -20.72
C ASP A 306 -49.20 13.87 -21.47
N VAL A 307 -48.00 13.65 -20.92
CA VAL A 307 -46.73 14.12 -21.51
C VAL A 307 -46.43 13.33 -22.79
N ASN A 308 -46.15 14.03 -23.89
CA ASN A 308 -46.01 13.37 -25.19
C ASN A 308 -44.78 12.44 -25.26
N GLU A 309 -44.84 11.46 -26.15
CA GLU A 309 -43.84 10.38 -26.23
C GLU A 309 -42.43 10.88 -26.59
N GLN A 310 -42.31 11.95 -27.37
CA GLN A 310 -41.01 12.56 -27.69
C GLN A 310 -40.39 13.26 -26.48
N GLN A 311 -41.19 13.97 -25.69
CA GLN A 311 -40.76 14.55 -24.41
C GLN A 311 -40.39 13.46 -23.40
N CYS A 312 -41.19 12.39 -23.29
CA CYS A 312 -40.86 11.22 -22.47
C CYS A 312 -39.49 10.63 -22.87
N ASN A 313 -39.28 10.36 -24.15
CA ASN A 313 -38.00 9.81 -24.65
C ASN A 313 -36.81 10.77 -24.40
N ASN A 314 -37.01 12.09 -24.52
CA ASN A 314 -35.98 13.08 -24.20
C ASN A 314 -35.62 13.07 -22.70
N ILE A 315 -36.61 13.09 -21.80
CA ILE A 315 -36.41 12.99 -20.34
C ILE A 315 -35.68 11.69 -20.00
N MET A 316 -36.05 10.57 -20.64
CA MET A 316 -35.51 9.25 -20.37
C MET A 316 -34.05 9.10 -20.85
N ASN A 317 -33.71 9.70 -22.00
CA ASN A 317 -32.33 9.83 -22.45
C ASN A 317 -31.52 10.76 -21.51
N HIS A 318 -32.12 11.84 -21.01
CA HIS A 318 -31.48 12.72 -20.03
C HIS A 318 -31.16 11.96 -18.73
N LEU A 319 -32.07 11.12 -18.24
CA LEU A 319 -31.83 10.23 -17.09
C LEU A 319 -30.69 9.22 -17.36
N TYR A 320 -30.54 8.71 -18.59
CA TYR A 320 -29.39 7.84 -18.94
C TYR A 320 -28.05 8.59 -18.98
N PHE A 321 -28.00 9.77 -19.57
CA PHE A 321 -26.73 10.44 -19.87
C PHE A 321 -26.20 11.36 -18.77
N ASN A 322 -26.98 11.64 -17.73
CA ASN A 322 -26.53 12.34 -16.52
C ASN A 322 -26.36 11.40 -15.29
N ASP A 323 -26.74 10.11 -15.38
CA ASP A 323 -26.38 9.13 -14.34
C ASP A 323 -24.88 8.80 -14.42
N VAL A 324 -24.10 9.35 -13.49
CA VAL A 324 -22.64 9.20 -13.45
C VAL A 324 -22.19 7.74 -13.25
N MET A 325 -22.97 6.92 -12.53
CA MET A 325 -22.71 5.49 -12.36
C MET A 325 -22.97 4.70 -13.66
N TYR A 326 -23.92 5.13 -14.49
CA TYR A 326 -24.11 4.61 -15.83
C TYR A 326 -23.00 5.09 -16.77
N THR A 327 -22.76 6.40 -16.89
CA THR A 327 -21.81 6.97 -17.87
C THR A 327 -20.37 6.55 -17.63
N ALA A 328 -19.93 6.36 -16.39
CA ALA A 328 -18.60 5.86 -16.07
C ALA A 328 -18.33 4.43 -16.57
N HIS A 329 -19.37 3.61 -16.69
CA HIS A 329 -19.25 2.18 -17.01
C HIS A 329 -19.63 1.82 -18.45
N HIS A 330 -20.37 2.68 -19.16
CA HIS A 330 -20.87 2.38 -20.50
C HIS A 330 -20.03 3.02 -21.60
N LYS A 331 -19.55 2.20 -22.56
CA LYS A 331 -18.60 2.62 -23.61
C LYS A 331 -19.15 3.69 -24.57
N GLY A 332 -20.46 3.71 -24.81
CA GLY A 332 -21.13 4.66 -25.72
C GLY A 332 -21.56 5.98 -25.07
N SER A 333 -21.48 6.11 -23.75
CA SER A 333 -21.91 7.30 -23.01
C SER A 333 -20.86 8.42 -23.08
N PRO A 334 -21.26 9.70 -22.98
CA PRO A 334 -20.33 10.83 -22.95
C PRO A 334 -19.41 10.79 -21.72
N GLY A 335 -18.39 11.65 -21.69
CA GLY A 335 -17.49 11.81 -20.55
C GLY A 335 -16.46 10.67 -20.34
N PRO A 336 -15.67 10.74 -19.26
CA PRO A 336 -14.63 9.76 -18.93
C PRO A 336 -15.19 8.36 -18.62
N LYS A 337 -14.30 7.36 -18.47
CA LYS A 337 -14.68 5.93 -18.31
C LYS A 337 -13.85 5.25 -17.21
N LEU A 338 -14.42 4.23 -16.56
CA LEU A 338 -13.81 3.40 -15.50
C LEU A 338 -14.00 1.89 -15.74
N LEU A 339 -14.65 1.52 -16.85
CA LEU A 339 -15.06 0.15 -17.21
C LEU A 339 -13.94 -0.89 -17.37
N SER A 340 -12.66 -0.48 -17.38
CA SER A 340 -11.51 -1.40 -17.40
C SER A 340 -10.35 -0.87 -16.57
N ASP A 341 -9.45 -1.75 -16.14
CA ASP A 341 -8.21 -1.38 -15.44
C ASP A 341 -7.43 -0.28 -16.17
N TYR A 342 -7.31 -0.38 -17.51
CA TYR A 342 -6.68 0.64 -18.33
C TYR A 342 -7.36 2.01 -18.18
N PHE A 343 -8.69 2.06 -18.28
CA PHE A 343 -9.43 3.32 -18.15
C PHE A 343 -9.33 3.91 -16.74
N ARG A 344 -9.43 3.08 -15.69
CA ARG A 344 -9.22 3.53 -14.30
C ARG A 344 -7.82 4.09 -14.07
N MET A 345 -6.80 3.46 -14.66
CA MET A 345 -5.41 3.90 -14.53
C MET A 345 -5.11 5.18 -15.33
N GLN A 346 -5.71 5.34 -16.51
CA GLN A 346 -5.65 6.61 -17.25
C GLN A 346 -6.32 7.74 -16.47
N TYR A 347 -7.48 7.50 -15.87
CA TYR A 347 -8.17 8.50 -15.06
C TYR A 347 -7.37 8.88 -13.80
N ALA A 348 -6.85 7.89 -13.06
CA ALA A 348 -6.01 8.15 -11.88
C ALA A 348 -4.76 8.98 -12.22
N LYS A 349 -4.08 8.67 -13.34
CA LYS A 349 -2.96 9.49 -13.85
C LYS A 349 -3.33 10.94 -14.16
N GLN A 350 -4.54 11.18 -14.65
CA GLN A 350 -5.02 12.51 -15.06
C GLN A 350 -5.62 13.33 -13.92
N LYS A 351 -6.01 12.70 -12.80
CA LYS A 351 -6.81 13.36 -11.74
C LYS A 351 -6.30 13.21 -10.31
N PHE A 352 -5.47 12.20 -10.02
CA PHE A 352 -5.11 11.81 -8.65
C PHE A 352 -3.60 11.80 -8.41
N PHE A 353 -2.84 12.67 -9.10
CA PHE A 353 -1.38 12.84 -9.00
C PHE A 353 -0.61 11.51 -8.84
N TYR A 354 -0.27 10.87 -9.96
CA TYR A 354 0.44 9.58 -9.97
C TYR A 354 1.83 9.73 -10.57
N CYS A 355 2.88 9.61 -9.76
CA CYS A 355 4.24 9.42 -10.26
C CYS A 355 4.36 8.00 -10.84
N GLU A 356 4.75 7.88 -12.12
CA GLU A 356 4.87 6.58 -12.78
C GLU A 356 6.24 5.93 -12.55
N PRO A 357 6.31 4.71 -11.98
CA PRO A 357 7.58 4.02 -11.79
C PRO A 357 8.32 3.76 -13.10
N THR A 358 9.56 4.26 -13.16
CA THR A 358 10.47 4.03 -14.27
C THR A 358 11.13 2.66 -14.11
N GLU A 359 11.16 1.88 -15.19
CA GLU A 359 11.88 0.61 -15.27
C GLU A 359 13.25 0.86 -15.92
N VAL A 360 14.33 0.73 -15.15
CA VAL A 360 15.70 1.00 -15.61
C VAL A 360 16.41 -0.33 -15.86
N VAL A 361 17.04 -0.47 -17.02
CA VAL A 361 17.90 -1.61 -17.37
C VAL A 361 19.33 -1.32 -16.92
N ILE A 362 19.95 -2.27 -16.24
CA ILE A 362 21.33 -2.16 -15.71
C ILE A 362 22.33 -3.17 -16.33
N GLY A 363 21.85 -4.01 -17.24
CA GLY A 363 22.62 -5.05 -17.93
C GLY A 363 21.70 -6.20 -18.37
N ASP A 364 22.26 -7.34 -18.79
CA ASP A 364 21.51 -8.52 -19.24
C ASP A 364 21.75 -9.75 -18.34
N ASP A 365 20.77 -10.65 -18.25
CA ASP A 365 20.91 -11.98 -17.65
C ASP A 365 21.68 -12.95 -18.58
N PRO A 366 22.18 -14.10 -18.08
CA PRO A 366 22.86 -15.11 -18.91
C PRO A 366 22.01 -15.76 -20.02
N TYR A 367 20.77 -15.31 -20.22
CA TYR A 367 19.82 -15.76 -21.24
C TYR A 367 19.36 -14.59 -22.14
N ASN A 368 20.08 -13.47 -22.15
CA ASN A 368 19.80 -12.24 -22.91
C ASN A 368 18.43 -11.63 -22.59
N LYS A 369 18.08 -11.52 -21.30
CA LYS A 369 16.96 -10.70 -20.81
C LYS A 369 17.48 -9.55 -19.98
N ASP A 370 16.97 -8.36 -20.23
CA ASP A 370 17.35 -7.14 -19.53
C ASP A 370 17.09 -7.23 -18.02
N ASN A 371 18.17 -7.16 -17.23
CA ASN A 371 18.17 -7.04 -15.77
C ASN A 371 17.67 -5.66 -15.38
N LYS A 372 16.61 -5.62 -14.56
CA LYS A 372 15.81 -4.42 -14.31
C LYS A 372 15.71 -4.07 -12.83
N LEU A 373 15.67 -2.78 -12.58
CA LEU A 373 15.22 -2.19 -11.32
C LEU A 373 14.04 -1.23 -11.56
N HIS A 374 13.39 -0.84 -10.48
CA HIS A 374 12.23 0.05 -10.51
C HIS A 374 12.51 1.28 -9.67
N PHE A 375 12.47 2.43 -10.32
CA PHE A 375 12.80 3.74 -9.76
C PHE A 375 11.57 4.65 -9.74
N VAL A 376 11.50 5.51 -8.72
CA VAL A 376 10.52 6.60 -8.58
C VAL A 376 11.31 7.82 -8.10
N SER A 377 11.14 8.95 -8.77
CA SER A 377 11.83 10.19 -8.39
C SER A 377 11.30 10.71 -7.05
N ALA A 378 12.21 11.04 -6.14
CA ALA A 378 11.90 11.80 -4.94
C ALA A 378 11.48 13.23 -5.29
N LYS A 379 12.03 13.81 -6.36
CA LYS A 379 11.58 15.11 -6.89
C LYS A 379 10.12 15.06 -7.32
N ASP A 380 9.75 14.15 -8.23
CA ASP A 380 8.35 14.00 -8.69
C ASP A 380 7.42 13.68 -7.50
N THR A 381 7.91 12.92 -6.52
CA THR A 381 7.18 12.62 -5.29
C THR A 381 6.93 13.85 -4.43
N LEU A 382 7.93 14.74 -4.31
CA LEU A 382 7.80 16.02 -3.58
C LEU A 382 6.90 17.00 -4.34
N GLU A 383 7.06 17.15 -5.66
CA GLU A 383 6.18 18.00 -6.48
C GLU A 383 4.72 17.53 -6.41
N MET A 384 4.47 16.22 -6.37
CA MET A 384 3.16 15.64 -6.08
C MET A 384 2.65 15.99 -4.68
N LEU A 385 3.49 15.83 -3.64
CA LEU A 385 3.16 16.11 -2.24
C LEU A 385 2.77 17.59 -2.00
N PHE A 386 3.35 18.53 -2.74
CA PHE A 386 3.06 19.97 -2.61
C PHE A 386 1.65 20.37 -3.14
N ASN A 387 0.88 19.45 -3.73
CA ASN A 387 -0.51 19.69 -4.12
C ASN A 387 -1.50 19.46 -2.95
N ASN A 388 -1.01 19.11 -1.76
CA ASN A 388 -1.83 18.96 -0.57
C ASN A 388 -1.48 20.05 0.49
N GLU A 389 -2.52 20.72 0.98
CA GLU A 389 -2.38 21.87 1.89
C GLU A 389 -1.83 21.47 3.27
N ASP A 390 -2.21 20.30 3.81
CA ASP A 390 -1.69 19.78 5.08
C ASP A 390 -0.15 19.61 5.02
N VAL A 391 0.33 19.07 3.90
CA VAL A 391 1.76 18.84 3.63
C VAL A 391 2.50 20.15 3.41
N CYS A 392 1.91 21.12 2.72
CA CYS A 392 2.48 22.46 2.59
C CYS A 392 2.65 23.16 3.94
N GLY A 393 1.65 23.09 4.82
CA GLY A 393 1.76 23.59 6.20
C GLY A 393 2.90 22.93 6.98
N LEU A 394 2.97 21.59 6.95
CA LEU A 394 4.05 20.84 7.61
C LEU A 394 5.47 21.22 7.14
N ILE A 395 5.62 21.60 5.87
CA ILE A 395 6.86 22.12 5.28
C ILE A 395 7.14 23.55 5.78
N GLN A 396 6.15 24.44 5.76
CA GLN A 396 6.31 25.82 6.25
C GLN A 396 6.69 25.86 7.74
N ASP A 397 6.01 25.07 8.58
CA ASP A 397 6.38 24.91 9.99
C ASP A 397 7.80 24.34 10.17
N SER A 398 8.29 23.57 9.19
CA SER A 398 9.62 22.96 9.25
C SER A 398 10.73 24.00 9.11
N PHE A 399 10.53 25.04 8.29
CA PHE A 399 11.46 26.17 8.15
C PHE A 399 11.53 27.03 9.42
N VAL A 400 10.49 26.98 10.27
CA VAL A 400 10.49 27.59 11.61
C VAL A 400 11.28 26.72 12.59
N ARG A 401 10.97 25.42 12.66
CA ARG A 401 11.66 24.45 13.55
C ARG A 401 13.17 24.38 13.29
N GLN A 402 13.59 24.42 12.01
CA GLN A 402 15.01 24.43 11.61
C GLN A 402 15.85 25.54 12.27
N LYS A 403 15.22 26.66 12.67
CA LYS A 403 15.86 27.87 13.18
C LYS A 403 15.60 28.11 14.67
N GLN A 404 14.88 27.20 15.32
CA GLN A 404 14.61 27.23 16.75
C GLN A 404 15.85 26.71 17.49
N ASP A 405 16.45 27.52 18.37
CA ASP A 405 17.48 27.01 19.27
C ASP A 405 16.85 26.44 20.55
N ASN A 406 17.05 25.14 20.77
CA ASN A 406 16.67 24.45 22.00
C ASN A 406 17.77 24.52 23.09
N GLY A 407 18.83 25.29 22.84
CA GLY A 407 19.92 25.53 23.78
C GLY A 407 20.74 24.27 24.07
N ASP A 408 20.76 23.86 25.34
CA ASP A 408 21.49 22.68 25.82
C ASP A 408 20.69 21.36 25.73
N LYS A 409 19.43 21.40 25.26
CA LYS A 409 18.63 20.19 24.99
C LYS A 409 18.76 19.75 23.54
N LEU A 410 18.96 18.43 23.34
CA LEU A 410 18.92 17.77 22.05
C LEU A 410 17.59 17.01 21.92
N THR A 411 16.75 17.38 20.96
CA THR A 411 15.37 16.87 20.77
C THR A 411 15.12 16.31 19.36
N ASP A 412 15.83 16.78 18.35
CA ASP A 412 15.89 16.17 17.01
C ASP A 412 17.29 16.39 16.40
N TYR A 413 17.54 15.89 15.19
CA TYR A 413 18.88 15.99 14.59
C TYR A 413 19.34 17.43 14.30
N HIS A 414 18.41 18.40 14.20
CA HIS A 414 18.75 19.81 14.00
C HIS A 414 19.44 20.44 15.22
N ASP A 415 19.27 19.85 16.41
CA ASP A 415 19.94 20.33 17.62
C ASP A 415 21.41 19.91 17.69
N GLY A 416 21.80 18.89 16.91
CA GLY A 416 23.13 18.28 16.92
C GLY A 416 24.22 19.12 16.25
N GLU A 417 25.46 18.93 16.72
CA GLU A 417 26.64 19.71 16.33
C GLU A 417 26.90 19.72 14.81
N VAL A 418 26.58 18.63 14.12
CA VAL A 418 26.83 18.49 12.67
C VAL A 418 25.71 19.10 11.81
N TYR A 419 24.51 19.32 12.37
CA TYR A 419 23.53 20.19 11.72
C TYR A 419 23.89 21.66 11.93
N LYS A 420 24.14 22.05 13.19
CA LYS A 420 24.43 23.45 13.58
C LYS A 420 25.71 24.03 12.96
N SER A 421 26.67 23.19 12.55
CA SER A 421 27.90 23.63 11.88
C SER A 421 27.78 23.82 10.36
N ARG A 422 26.69 23.37 9.72
CA ARG A 422 26.47 23.51 8.27
C ARG A 422 25.88 24.89 7.93
N PRO A 423 26.32 25.59 6.86
CA PRO A 423 25.79 26.92 6.50
C PRO A 423 24.27 26.95 6.33
N ALA A 424 23.70 25.87 5.78
CA ALA A 424 22.27 25.69 5.58
C ALA A 424 21.47 25.32 6.86
N ALA A 425 22.04 25.55 8.06
CA ALA A 425 21.24 25.80 9.27
C ALA A 425 20.54 27.18 9.24
N SER A 426 20.97 28.08 8.34
CA SER A 426 20.38 29.41 8.14
C SER A 426 19.42 29.53 6.94
N GLU A 427 19.38 28.51 6.07
CA GLU A 427 18.56 28.50 4.84
C GLU A 427 17.25 27.72 5.01
N ASP A 428 16.19 28.10 4.28
CA ASP A 428 14.99 27.26 4.13
C ASP A 428 15.35 26.03 3.27
N THR A 429 15.28 24.82 3.84
CA THR A 429 15.62 23.57 3.13
C THR A 429 14.60 22.46 3.38
N ILE A 430 14.50 21.48 2.49
CA ILE A 430 13.79 20.23 2.75
C ILE A 430 14.83 19.12 2.89
N ASP A 431 15.05 18.65 4.10
CA ASP A 431 15.96 17.53 4.36
C ASP A 431 15.23 16.21 4.14
N LEU A 432 15.93 15.22 3.61
CA LEU A 432 15.46 13.86 3.41
C LEU A 432 16.27 12.91 4.31
N ILE A 433 15.56 12.03 5.01
CA ILE A 433 16.15 10.88 5.70
C ILE A 433 15.84 9.64 4.85
N TYR A 434 16.88 9.03 4.30
CA TYR A 434 16.76 7.81 3.50
C TYR A 434 16.92 6.55 4.35
N PHE A 435 16.39 5.44 3.86
CA PHE A 435 16.60 4.11 4.39
C PHE A 435 16.76 3.08 3.27
N GLN A 436 17.52 2.02 3.52
CA GLN A 436 17.47 0.80 2.69
C GLN A 436 17.68 -0.49 3.51
N ASP A 437 16.97 -1.55 3.12
CA ASP A 437 17.20 -2.93 3.57
C ASP A 437 16.71 -3.95 2.52
N GLY A 438 17.28 -5.16 2.58
CA GLY A 438 16.96 -6.31 1.74
C GLY A 438 15.86 -7.21 2.34
N PHE A 439 14.60 -6.91 2.03
CA PHE A 439 13.45 -7.68 2.52
C PHE A 439 13.09 -8.88 1.65
N ASN A 440 12.53 -9.92 2.28
CA ASN A 440 11.91 -11.05 1.59
C ASN A 440 10.40 -10.83 1.44
N PRO A 441 9.84 -10.82 0.21
CA PRO A 441 8.40 -10.69 -0.02
C PRO A 441 7.63 -12.02 0.09
N CYS A 442 8.33 -13.15 0.02
CA CYS A 442 7.75 -14.49 -0.01
C CYS A 442 7.81 -15.17 1.37
N SER A 443 7.13 -16.31 1.51
CA SER A 443 7.24 -17.13 2.73
C SER A 443 8.70 -17.57 2.96
N PRO A 444 9.29 -17.34 4.16
CA PRO A 444 10.70 -17.63 4.45
C PRO A 444 11.03 -19.13 4.57
N LEU A 445 10.10 -20.01 4.19
CA LEU A 445 10.22 -21.48 4.19
C LEU A 445 10.03 -22.10 2.79
N GLY A 446 9.72 -21.31 1.76
CA GLY A 446 9.54 -21.81 0.38
C GLY A 446 10.87 -22.10 -0.33
N SER A 447 10.87 -22.99 -1.32
CA SER A 447 12.07 -23.31 -2.11
C SER A 447 12.66 -22.10 -2.86
N ALA A 448 11.80 -21.18 -3.32
CA ALA A 448 12.20 -19.95 -4.01
C ALA A 448 12.50 -18.75 -3.06
N LYS A 449 12.83 -19.02 -1.78
CA LYS A 449 13.01 -18.02 -0.72
C LYS A 449 13.92 -16.86 -1.14
N ASN A 450 15.07 -17.15 -1.75
CA ASN A 450 16.09 -16.13 -2.04
C ASN A 450 15.97 -15.55 -3.45
N ASP A 451 15.06 -16.05 -4.29
CA ASP A 451 14.96 -15.62 -5.69
C ASP A 451 14.25 -14.27 -5.85
N TYR A 452 13.36 -13.94 -4.91
CA TYR A 452 12.54 -12.73 -4.93
C TYR A 452 12.95 -11.69 -3.89
N LYS A 453 14.05 -11.87 -3.14
CA LYS A 453 14.52 -10.91 -2.14
C LYS A 453 14.81 -9.55 -2.81
N GLN A 454 14.19 -8.48 -2.32
CA GLN A 454 14.34 -7.12 -2.87
C GLN A 454 15.11 -6.24 -1.89
N VAL A 455 16.06 -5.44 -2.36
CA VAL A 455 16.45 -4.21 -1.66
C VAL A 455 15.37 -3.17 -1.96
N GLY A 456 14.80 -2.58 -0.91
CA GLY A 456 13.89 -1.43 -1.01
C GLY A 456 14.55 -0.19 -0.45
N CYS A 457 14.56 0.90 -1.21
CA CYS A 457 14.97 2.22 -0.72
C CYS A 457 13.75 3.11 -0.50
N TYR A 458 13.71 3.76 0.66
CA TYR A 458 12.65 4.67 1.06
C TYR A 458 13.23 6.02 1.52
N PHE A 459 12.43 7.07 1.49
CA PHE A 459 12.73 8.32 2.18
C PHE A 459 11.54 8.83 3.00
N THR A 460 11.83 9.71 3.95
CA THR A 460 10.87 10.58 4.62
C THR A 460 11.43 12.00 4.69
N ILE A 461 10.56 13.00 4.87
CA ILE A 461 10.99 14.39 5.04
C ILE A 461 11.50 14.56 6.47
N GLY A 462 12.79 14.85 6.62
CA GLY A 462 13.50 14.90 7.89
C GLY A 462 13.00 15.98 8.83
N ASN A 463 12.63 17.15 8.32
CA ASN A 463 12.21 18.29 9.16
C ASN A 463 10.72 18.22 9.59
N PHE A 464 9.99 17.17 9.20
CA PHE A 464 8.64 16.92 9.72
C PHE A 464 8.70 16.48 11.19
N PRO A 465 7.67 16.77 12.00
CA PRO A 465 7.63 16.32 13.39
C PRO A 465 7.76 14.79 13.45
N HIS A 466 8.45 14.25 14.46
CA HIS A 466 8.64 12.79 14.60
C HIS A 466 7.31 12.01 14.53
N ALA A 467 6.21 12.57 15.06
CA ALA A 467 4.86 12.01 14.93
C ALA A 467 4.41 11.73 13.48
N VAL A 468 4.83 12.56 12.52
CA VAL A 468 4.58 12.38 11.08
C VAL A 468 5.62 11.43 10.47
N ARG A 469 6.92 11.62 10.75
CA ARG A 469 8.00 10.73 10.24
C ARG A 469 7.79 9.26 10.64
N ALA A 470 7.16 9.02 11.80
CA ALA A 470 6.79 7.70 12.27
C ALA A 470 5.58 7.08 11.54
N MET A 471 4.79 7.81 10.76
CA MET A 471 3.67 7.25 9.99
C MET A 471 4.20 6.42 8.81
N LEU A 472 3.65 5.23 8.58
CA LEU A 472 4.06 4.40 7.43
C LEU A 472 3.73 5.08 6.09
N ASP A 473 2.80 6.03 6.10
CA ASP A 473 2.34 6.78 4.94
C ASP A 473 3.31 7.90 4.54
N ALA A 474 4.08 8.44 5.50
CA ALA A 474 5.15 9.40 5.28
C ALA A 474 6.48 8.74 4.83
N LEU A 475 6.44 7.45 4.47
CA LEU A 475 7.57 6.68 3.94
C LEU A 475 7.35 6.40 2.45
N TYR A 476 8.06 7.14 1.61
CA TYR A 476 7.92 7.09 0.15
C TYR A 476 9.00 6.20 -0.46
N MET A 477 8.67 5.45 -1.51
CA MET A 477 9.59 4.49 -2.14
C MET A 477 10.20 5.08 -3.39
N THR A 478 11.54 5.00 -3.48
CA THR A 478 12.35 5.52 -4.60
C THR A 478 13.04 4.43 -5.39
N LEU A 479 13.39 3.30 -4.78
CA LEU A 479 14.06 2.18 -5.46
C LEU A 479 13.55 0.82 -5.00
N LEU A 480 13.36 -0.09 -5.96
CA LEU A 480 13.21 -1.52 -5.75
C LEU A 480 14.10 -2.28 -6.75
N VAL A 481 14.99 -3.13 -6.22
CA VAL A 481 15.93 -3.94 -7.01
C VAL A 481 16.12 -5.31 -6.36
N ASN A 482 16.31 -6.37 -7.14
CA ASN A 482 16.58 -7.71 -6.60
C ASN A 482 17.96 -7.74 -5.92
N CYS A 483 18.09 -8.33 -4.73
CA CYS A 483 19.37 -8.41 -4.01
C CYS A 483 20.49 -9.01 -4.85
N LYS A 484 20.20 -10.04 -5.67
CA LYS A 484 21.18 -10.68 -6.57
C LYS A 484 21.80 -9.70 -7.57
N LEU A 485 21.07 -8.65 -7.96
CA LEU A 485 21.57 -7.62 -8.86
C LEU A 485 22.49 -6.63 -8.13
N VAL A 486 22.20 -6.31 -6.87
CA VAL A 486 23.12 -5.50 -6.02
C VAL A 486 24.40 -6.29 -5.70
N GLU A 487 24.28 -7.61 -5.52
CA GLU A 487 25.41 -8.54 -5.37
C GLU A 487 26.25 -8.66 -6.67
N THR A 488 25.65 -8.45 -7.85
CA THR A 488 26.32 -8.58 -9.16
C THR A 488 26.92 -7.26 -9.67
N TYR A 489 26.16 -6.16 -9.61
CA TYR A 489 26.53 -4.86 -10.18
C TYR A 489 26.97 -3.82 -9.12
N GLY A 490 26.80 -4.11 -7.83
CA GLY A 490 27.12 -3.22 -6.72
C GLY A 490 26.11 -2.08 -6.51
N TYR A 491 26.22 -1.44 -5.34
CA TYR A 491 25.34 -0.31 -4.97
C TYR A 491 25.42 0.86 -5.95
N ALA A 492 26.63 1.24 -6.41
CA ALA A 492 26.80 2.41 -7.28
C ALA A 492 25.99 2.31 -8.59
N VAL A 493 26.02 1.16 -9.28
CA VAL A 493 25.24 0.96 -10.51
C VAL A 493 23.74 0.87 -10.21
N CYS A 494 23.35 0.16 -9.15
CA CYS A 494 21.93 -0.04 -8.82
C CYS A 494 21.25 1.23 -8.27
N PHE A 495 22.00 2.14 -7.64
CA PHE A 495 21.45 3.37 -7.04
C PHE A 495 21.75 4.63 -7.88
N GLU A 496 22.40 4.51 -9.03
CA GLU A 496 22.68 5.62 -9.96
C GLU A 496 21.45 6.51 -10.29
N PRO A 497 20.21 5.98 -10.45
CA PRO A 497 19.02 6.82 -10.61
C PRO A 497 18.70 7.67 -9.37
N VAL A 498 18.80 7.06 -8.18
CA VAL A 498 18.58 7.74 -6.88
C VAL A 498 19.65 8.81 -6.66
N LYS A 499 20.90 8.50 -7.00
CA LYS A 499 22.04 9.43 -6.95
C LYS A 499 21.78 10.67 -7.81
N LYS A 500 21.42 10.48 -9.08
CA LYS A 500 21.16 11.59 -10.03
C LYS A 500 19.98 12.48 -9.61
N ASP A 501 18.93 11.87 -9.09
CA ASP A 501 17.76 12.57 -8.56
C ASP A 501 18.12 13.42 -7.34
N LEU A 502 18.92 12.87 -6.42
CA LEU A 502 19.50 13.62 -5.29
C LEU A 502 20.50 14.70 -5.72
N GLU A 503 21.36 14.45 -6.71
CA GLU A 503 22.26 15.47 -7.27
C GLU A 503 21.47 16.65 -7.85
N ASN A 504 20.37 16.39 -8.57
CA ASN A 504 19.47 17.43 -9.06
C ASN A 504 18.80 18.20 -7.91
N LEU A 505 18.27 17.49 -6.91
CA LEU A 505 17.61 18.05 -5.74
C LEU A 505 18.53 18.92 -4.86
N CYS A 506 19.79 18.52 -4.67
CA CYS A 506 20.78 19.29 -3.92
C CYS A 506 21.30 20.52 -4.70
N GLN A 507 21.59 20.37 -6.00
CA GLN A 507 22.23 21.43 -6.79
C GLN A 507 21.23 22.43 -7.39
N VAL A 508 20.11 21.94 -7.90
CA VAL A 508 19.07 22.75 -8.55
C VAL A 508 18.03 23.19 -7.52
N GLY A 509 17.61 22.29 -6.62
CA GLY A 509 16.46 22.52 -5.75
C GLY A 509 15.11 22.35 -6.47
N ILE A 510 14.05 22.43 -5.69
CA ILE A 510 12.65 22.19 -6.09
C ILE A 510 11.82 23.48 -5.98
N GLN A 511 10.73 23.57 -6.73
CA GLN A 511 9.82 24.72 -6.65
C GLN A 511 8.74 24.48 -5.58
N PHE A 512 8.62 25.39 -4.61
CA PHE A 512 7.65 25.32 -3.51
C PHE A 512 7.09 26.72 -3.23
N LEU A 513 5.76 26.88 -3.33
CA LEU A 513 5.03 28.15 -3.08
C LEU A 513 5.69 29.40 -3.73
N GLY A 514 6.07 29.29 -5.01
CA GLY A 514 6.71 30.37 -5.77
C GLY A 514 8.22 30.56 -5.51
N ARG A 515 8.77 29.94 -4.47
CA ARG A 515 10.20 29.95 -4.15
C ARG A 515 10.91 28.69 -4.67
N LYS A 516 12.22 28.79 -4.83
CA LYS A 516 13.11 27.65 -5.11
C LYS A 516 13.80 27.24 -3.81
N ILE A 517 13.59 26.00 -3.37
CA ILE A 517 14.07 25.47 -2.08
C ILE A 517 15.10 24.36 -2.35
N LYS A 518 16.24 24.38 -1.64
CA LYS A 518 17.23 23.29 -1.72
C LYS A 518 16.70 22.05 -0.99
N VAL A 519 16.96 20.88 -1.54
CA VAL A 519 16.57 19.60 -0.95
C VAL A 519 17.83 18.79 -0.65
N ARG A 520 18.03 18.34 0.59
CA ARG A 520 19.30 17.72 1.05
C ARG A 520 19.11 16.26 1.44
N LEU A 521 20.10 15.41 1.18
CA LEU A 521 20.23 14.13 1.88
C LEU A 521 20.92 14.39 3.22
N GLN A 522 20.17 14.38 4.32
CA GLN A 522 20.72 14.71 5.64
C GLN A 522 21.23 13.46 6.40
N LEU A 523 20.49 12.35 6.32
CA LEU A 523 20.84 11.07 6.96
C LEU A 523 20.44 9.88 6.08
N LEU A 524 21.18 8.78 6.20
CA LEU A 524 20.81 7.47 5.66
C LEU A 524 20.85 6.43 6.79
N CYS A 525 19.66 5.98 7.18
CA CYS A 525 19.43 4.92 8.16
C CYS A 525 19.55 3.53 7.51
N GLY A 526 19.99 2.54 8.28
CA GLY A 526 20.07 1.16 7.84
C GLY A 526 20.45 0.22 8.97
N ASP A 527 20.41 -1.08 8.71
CA ASP A 527 21.12 -2.02 9.56
C ASP A 527 22.64 -1.79 9.41
N SER A 528 23.42 -2.20 10.40
CA SER A 528 24.86 -2.03 10.37
C SER A 528 25.55 -2.69 9.16
N LEU A 529 25.03 -3.76 8.56
CA LEU A 529 25.60 -4.39 7.36
C LEU A 529 25.34 -3.55 6.09
N GLY A 530 24.08 -3.16 5.83
CA GLY A 530 23.70 -2.29 4.71
C GLY A 530 24.36 -0.91 4.77
N SER A 531 24.59 -0.38 5.98
CA SER A 531 25.40 0.83 6.17
C SER A 531 26.86 0.65 5.77
N HIS A 532 27.48 -0.51 5.98
CA HIS A 532 28.85 -0.78 5.48
C HIS A 532 28.85 -0.86 3.95
N GLY A 533 27.86 -1.53 3.35
CA GLY A 533 27.76 -1.69 1.89
C GLY A 533 27.61 -0.38 1.13
N ILE A 534 26.68 0.50 1.54
CA ILE A 534 26.57 1.86 0.96
C ILE A 534 27.78 2.72 1.31
N GLY A 535 28.32 2.60 2.52
CA GLY A 535 29.50 3.37 2.97
C GLY A 535 30.83 2.99 2.32
N GLY A 536 30.85 2.01 1.41
CA GLY A 536 32.09 1.53 0.79
C GLY A 536 33.02 0.77 1.75
N PHE A 537 32.52 0.37 2.93
CA PHE A 537 33.25 -0.38 3.94
C PHE A 537 33.14 -1.89 3.73
N VAL A 538 34.01 -2.67 4.39
CA VAL A 538 33.96 -4.14 4.37
C VAL A 538 32.74 -4.64 5.15
N GLU A 539 31.83 -5.31 4.46
CA GLU A 539 30.57 -5.87 4.98
C GLU A 539 30.78 -7.15 5.82
N CYS A 540 31.67 -7.11 6.82
CA CYS A 540 31.97 -8.25 7.68
C CYS A 540 32.40 -7.83 9.09
N PHE A 541 31.60 -8.18 10.10
CA PHE A 541 31.92 -7.94 11.51
C PHE A 541 33.12 -8.75 12.04
N SER A 542 33.63 -9.71 11.27
CA SER A 542 34.87 -10.45 11.57
C SER A 542 36.10 -9.90 10.83
N ALA A 543 35.97 -8.80 10.09
CA ALA A 543 37.10 -8.14 9.40
C ALA A 543 38.12 -7.55 10.39
N LYS A 544 39.35 -7.30 9.91
CA LYS A 544 40.41 -6.67 10.72
C LYS A 544 39.98 -5.32 11.30
N PHE A 545 39.22 -4.53 10.54
CA PHE A 545 38.67 -3.23 10.95
C PHE A 545 37.13 -3.31 10.89
N PRO A 546 36.44 -3.74 11.96
CA PRO A 546 35.00 -4.04 11.96
C PRO A 546 34.12 -2.82 12.28
N CYS A 547 34.68 -1.60 12.27
CA CYS A 547 34.00 -0.37 12.63
C CYS A 547 34.06 0.68 11.50
N ARG A 548 32.90 1.26 11.20
CA ARG A 548 32.76 2.36 10.23
C ARG A 548 32.99 3.75 10.84
N PHE A 549 32.98 3.87 12.16
CA PHE A 549 33.16 5.16 12.88
C PHE A 549 34.63 5.45 13.21
N CYS A 550 35.42 4.43 13.53
CA CYS A 550 36.85 4.56 13.84
C CYS A 550 37.68 3.40 13.27
N GLU A 551 39.00 3.55 13.32
CA GLU A 551 39.97 2.61 12.77
C GLU A 551 40.44 1.53 13.77
N VAL A 552 39.60 1.16 14.75
CA VAL A 552 39.96 0.12 15.72
C VAL A 552 40.15 -1.24 15.04
N THR A 553 41.14 -2.03 15.48
CA THR A 553 41.27 -3.41 15.00
C THR A 553 40.49 -4.40 15.86
N LEU A 554 40.02 -5.49 15.24
CA LEU A 554 39.38 -6.60 15.95
C LEU A 554 40.32 -7.27 16.98
N SER A 555 41.64 -7.18 16.78
CA SER A 555 42.65 -7.58 17.76
C SER A 555 42.65 -6.67 18.99
N ASP A 556 42.51 -5.35 18.83
CA ASP A 556 42.47 -4.40 19.95
C ASP A 556 41.19 -4.55 20.76
N LEU A 557 40.03 -4.69 20.10
CA LEU A 557 38.74 -4.94 20.76
C LEU A 557 38.73 -6.23 21.60
N ARG A 558 39.50 -7.24 21.21
CA ARG A 558 39.69 -8.50 21.98
C ARG A 558 40.65 -8.33 23.16
N ARG A 559 41.57 -7.37 23.10
CA ARG A 559 42.60 -7.07 24.11
C ARG A 559 42.10 -6.11 25.20
N ASN A 560 41.34 -5.09 24.82
CA ASN A 560 40.68 -4.14 25.72
C ASN A 560 39.31 -3.75 25.11
N PRO A 561 38.18 -3.95 25.82
CA PRO A 561 36.84 -3.62 25.29
C PRO A 561 36.66 -2.12 25.00
N LEU A 562 37.36 -1.25 25.74
CA LEU A 562 37.35 0.21 25.58
C LEU A 562 38.30 0.71 24.48
N SER A 563 38.82 -0.18 23.63
CA SER A 563 39.69 0.25 22.53
C SER A 563 38.89 1.04 21.50
N VAL A 564 39.31 2.29 21.25
CA VAL A 564 38.81 3.13 20.16
C VAL A 564 39.99 3.47 19.25
N GLY A 565 39.80 3.36 17.94
CA GLY A 565 40.80 3.77 16.95
C GLY A 565 40.67 5.26 16.62
N ILE A 566 41.49 5.74 15.69
CA ILE A 566 41.32 7.11 15.15
C ILE A 566 39.92 7.22 14.53
N THR A 567 39.17 8.27 14.88
CA THR A 567 37.85 8.56 14.28
C THR A 567 38.01 8.82 12.79
N ARG A 568 37.16 8.22 11.96
CA ARG A 568 37.20 8.44 10.51
C ARG A 568 36.61 9.80 10.19
N THR A 569 37.32 10.59 9.41
CA THR A 569 36.85 11.89 8.92
C THR A 569 36.62 11.83 7.41
N LYS A 570 36.15 12.92 6.81
CA LYS A 570 36.07 13.07 5.35
C LYS A 570 37.45 12.97 4.70
N GLU A 571 38.45 13.56 5.33
CA GLU A 571 39.84 13.61 4.86
C GLU A 571 40.49 12.22 4.96
N SER A 572 40.37 11.52 6.09
CA SER A 572 41.00 10.20 6.25
C SER A 572 40.36 9.16 5.32
N TYR A 573 39.03 9.18 5.16
CA TYR A 573 38.32 8.33 4.21
C TYR A 573 38.77 8.58 2.76
N ASN A 574 38.76 9.85 2.31
CA ASN A 574 39.14 10.19 0.94
C ASN A 574 40.61 9.89 0.64
N ASN A 575 41.52 10.07 1.61
CA ASN A 575 42.92 9.66 1.47
C ASN A 575 43.08 8.14 1.32
N ILE A 576 42.24 7.33 1.97
CA ILE A 576 42.23 5.87 1.82
C ILE A 576 41.64 5.46 0.45
N VAL A 577 40.57 6.12 -0.01
CA VAL A 577 40.00 5.94 -1.36
C VAL A 577 41.02 6.28 -2.46
N ALA A 578 41.76 7.39 -2.33
CA ALA A 578 42.82 7.76 -3.27
C ALA A 578 43.93 6.69 -3.32
N GLN A 579 44.36 6.17 -2.17
CA GLN A 579 45.34 5.08 -2.11
C GLN A 579 44.83 3.76 -2.73
N LEU A 580 43.56 3.40 -2.52
CA LEU A 580 42.92 2.25 -3.15
C LEU A 580 42.95 2.36 -4.68
N ASN A 581 42.52 3.52 -5.19
CA ASN A 581 42.44 3.77 -6.62
C ASN A 581 43.84 3.82 -7.27
N MET A 582 44.81 4.46 -6.61
CA MET A 582 46.21 4.46 -7.04
C MET A 582 46.77 3.03 -7.13
N ARG A 583 46.65 2.21 -6.09
CA ARG A 583 47.15 0.82 -6.10
C ARG A 583 46.49 -0.03 -7.19
N ARG A 584 45.18 0.14 -7.41
CA ARG A 584 44.43 -0.55 -8.48
C ARG A 584 44.90 -0.11 -9.87
N SER A 585 45.16 1.18 -10.10
CA SER A 585 45.72 1.68 -11.38
C SER A 585 47.13 1.14 -11.68
N LEU A 586 47.89 0.75 -10.65
CA LEU A 586 49.18 0.08 -10.76
C LEU A 586 49.08 -1.45 -10.87
N GLY A 587 47.87 -2.01 -11.04
CA GLY A 587 47.63 -3.46 -11.16
C GLY A 587 47.79 -4.24 -9.84
N VAL A 588 47.93 -3.56 -8.70
CA VAL A 588 48.11 -4.23 -7.39
C VAL A 588 46.76 -4.69 -6.86
N GLU A 589 46.62 -5.99 -6.61
CA GLU A 589 45.40 -6.58 -6.06
C GLU A 589 45.17 -6.12 -4.61
N VAL A 590 44.24 -5.17 -4.43
CA VAL A 590 43.90 -4.61 -3.11
C VAL A 590 42.39 -4.59 -2.92
N ASN A 591 41.91 -5.52 -2.10
CA ASN A 591 40.50 -5.69 -1.78
C ASN A 591 39.98 -4.61 -0.81
N ASN A 592 40.78 -4.18 0.17
CA ASN A 592 40.48 -3.06 1.06
C ASN A 592 41.76 -2.46 1.68
N ILE A 593 41.67 -1.22 2.17
CA ILE A 593 42.66 -0.56 3.04
C ILE A 593 41.90 -0.05 4.26
N GLN A 594 42.41 -0.34 5.48
CA GLN A 594 41.77 0.07 6.76
C GLN A 594 40.26 -0.23 6.86
N GLY A 595 39.76 -1.26 6.17
CA GLY A 595 38.34 -1.62 6.15
C GLY A 595 37.46 -0.86 5.14
N ILE A 596 38.03 0.03 4.30
CA ILE A 596 37.37 0.65 3.15
C ILE A 596 37.73 -0.14 1.89
N LYS A 597 36.75 -0.54 1.09
CA LYS A 597 36.92 -1.31 -0.17
C LYS A 597 36.71 -0.47 -1.44
N GLN A 598 35.95 0.62 -1.36
CA GLN A 598 35.63 1.53 -2.46
C GLN A 598 35.11 2.87 -1.90
N ASP A 599 34.94 3.86 -2.76
CA ASP A 599 34.20 5.08 -2.42
C ASP A 599 32.68 4.81 -2.30
N SER A 600 31.98 5.64 -1.53
CA SER A 600 30.52 5.68 -1.52
C SER A 600 30.01 6.56 -2.64
N PHE A 601 29.09 6.05 -3.45
CA PHE A 601 28.47 6.78 -4.56
C PHE A 601 27.68 8.03 -4.14
N LEU A 602 27.45 8.22 -2.83
CA LEU A 602 26.79 9.40 -2.24
C LEU A 602 27.77 10.49 -1.79
N ASN A 603 29.08 10.22 -1.69
CA ASN A 603 30.09 11.20 -1.21
C ASN A 603 30.29 12.41 -2.15
N CYS A 604 29.71 12.39 -3.35
CA CYS A 604 29.68 13.51 -4.28
C CYS A 604 28.53 14.50 -4.01
N LEU A 605 27.57 14.17 -3.13
CA LEU A 605 26.45 15.04 -2.81
C LEU A 605 26.90 16.23 -1.94
N PRO A 606 26.39 17.45 -2.18
CA PRO A 606 26.56 18.56 -1.25
C PRO A 606 26.06 18.21 0.15
N ASP A 607 26.75 18.71 1.18
CA ASP A 607 26.44 18.54 2.61
C ASP A 607 26.27 17.09 3.10
N PHE A 608 26.79 16.09 2.37
CA PHE A 608 26.77 14.68 2.77
C PHE A 608 28.17 14.06 2.65
N HIS A 609 28.57 13.28 3.65
CA HIS A 609 29.70 12.36 3.54
C HIS A 609 29.53 11.19 4.51
N VAL A 610 29.94 9.98 4.14
CA VAL A 610 29.70 8.78 4.97
C VAL A 610 30.43 8.78 6.32
N CYS A 611 31.44 9.63 6.47
CA CYS A 611 32.18 9.93 7.71
C CYS A 611 31.94 11.36 8.26
N ASP A 612 30.94 12.08 7.77
CA ASP A 612 30.43 13.32 8.40
C ASP A 612 28.97 13.03 8.80
N PRO A 613 28.71 12.64 10.06
CA PRO A 613 27.83 11.56 10.52
C PRO A 613 26.47 11.35 9.81
N SER A 614 26.50 11.02 8.51
CA SER A 614 25.29 10.76 7.73
C SER A 614 24.82 9.30 7.77
N LEU A 615 25.68 8.33 8.14
CA LEU A 615 25.32 6.89 8.21
C LEU A 615 24.97 6.46 9.64
N ALA A 616 23.79 6.88 10.11
CA ALA A 616 23.34 6.72 11.50
C ALA A 616 23.42 5.28 12.06
N PRO A 617 23.84 5.07 13.33
CA PRO A 617 23.75 3.78 14.00
C PRO A 617 22.29 3.38 14.22
N CYS A 618 22.02 2.07 14.30
CA CYS A 618 20.66 1.58 14.49
C CYS A 618 20.53 0.84 15.82
N LEU A 619 19.94 1.50 16.82
CA LEU A 619 19.67 0.94 18.14
C LEU A 619 18.96 -0.43 18.09
N ALA A 620 17.99 -0.61 17.19
CA ALA A 620 17.28 -1.90 17.06
C ALA A 620 18.22 -3.04 16.64
N HIS A 621 19.20 -2.76 15.79
CA HIS A 621 20.16 -3.75 15.28
C HIS A 621 21.40 -3.90 16.17
N ASP A 622 21.99 -2.81 16.65
CA ASP A 622 23.23 -2.79 17.41
C ASP A 622 23.01 -3.12 18.89
N VAL A 623 21.87 -2.70 19.46
CA VAL A 623 21.53 -2.90 20.88
C VAL A 623 20.59 -4.09 21.04
N PHE A 624 19.38 -4.08 20.46
CA PHE A 624 18.36 -5.11 20.74
C PHE A 624 18.61 -6.44 20.01
N LEU A 625 19.18 -6.40 18.80
CA LEU A 625 19.69 -7.56 18.04
C LEU A 625 21.24 -7.63 18.09
N GLY A 626 21.82 -7.03 19.13
CA GLY A 626 23.25 -7.06 19.43
C GLY A 626 23.47 -7.26 20.92
N CYS A 627 23.88 -6.21 21.63
CA CYS A 627 24.29 -6.30 23.04
C CYS A 627 23.26 -7.06 23.92
N VAL A 628 21.97 -6.71 23.82
CA VAL A 628 20.88 -7.39 24.55
C VAL A 628 20.65 -8.83 24.09
N LEU A 629 20.79 -9.11 22.79
CA LEU A 629 20.60 -10.45 22.21
C LEU A 629 21.61 -11.47 22.77
N TRP A 630 22.85 -11.03 22.99
CA TRP A 630 23.95 -11.90 23.41
C TRP A 630 24.15 -11.90 24.93
N ASP A 631 24.28 -10.73 25.57
CA ASP A 631 24.61 -10.69 26.99
C ASP A 631 23.46 -11.15 27.87
N LEU A 632 22.22 -10.82 27.51
CA LEU A 632 21.06 -11.29 28.28
C LEU A 632 20.89 -12.82 28.17
N ALA A 633 21.34 -13.45 27.08
CA ALA A 633 21.38 -14.91 26.98
C ALA A 633 22.41 -15.51 27.94
N ALA A 634 23.64 -14.98 27.96
CA ALA A 634 24.72 -15.45 28.83
C ALA A 634 24.45 -15.18 30.33
N ILE A 635 23.82 -14.05 30.66
CA ILE A 635 23.37 -13.74 32.02
C ILE A 635 22.28 -14.73 32.48
N LEU A 636 21.31 -15.05 31.62
CA LEU A 636 20.29 -16.06 31.92
C LEU A 636 20.88 -17.48 32.05
N ASP A 637 21.91 -17.83 31.26
CA ASP A 637 22.67 -19.08 31.46
C ASP A 637 23.35 -19.11 32.83
N HIS A 638 23.91 -17.99 33.29
CA HIS A 638 24.53 -17.92 34.62
C HIS A 638 23.51 -18.15 35.74
N PHE A 639 22.33 -17.52 35.69
CA PHE A 639 21.28 -17.74 36.70
C PHE A 639 20.73 -19.18 36.69
N VAL A 640 20.69 -19.83 35.52
CA VAL A 640 20.34 -21.26 35.43
C VAL A 640 21.45 -22.14 36.00
N THR A 641 22.72 -21.79 35.78
CA THR A 641 23.89 -22.48 36.36
C THR A 641 23.94 -22.34 37.89
N LEU A 642 23.58 -21.17 38.43
CA LEU A 642 23.39 -20.96 39.88
C LEU A 642 22.14 -21.66 40.45
N GLY A 643 21.37 -22.36 39.62
CA GLY A 643 20.16 -23.08 40.01
C GLY A 643 19.03 -22.19 40.53
N TRP A 644 19.04 -20.88 40.23
CA TRP A 644 17.97 -19.94 40.63
C TRP A 644 16.62 -20.38 40.04
N PHE A 645 16.64 -20.73 38.75
CA PHE A 645 15.53 -21.30 38.00
C PHE A 645 16.07 -22.18 36.85
N SER A 646 15.18 -22.77 36.07
CA SER A 646 15.53 -23.45 34.81
C SER A 646 14.85 -22.76 33.63
N PHE A 647 15.39 -22.90 32.41
CA PHE A 647 14.75 -22.33 31.22
C PHE A 647 13.29 -22.79 31.06
N ARG A 648 12.94 -24.03 31.44
CA ARG A 648 11.55 -24.52 31.46
C ARG A 648 10.66 -23.77 32.46
N ARG A 649 11.21 -23.28 33.59
CA ARG A 649 10.50 -22.39 34.55
C ARG A 649 10.35 -20.98 33.98
N LEU A 650 11.39 -20.43 33.36
CA LEU A 650 11.36 -19.10 32.73
C LEU A 650 10.38 -19.03 31.54
N GLN A 651 10.39 -20.03 30.65
CA GLN A 651 9.42 -20.13 29.55
C GLN A 651 7.98 -20.18 30.06
N LYS A 652 7.73 -20.91 31.16
CA LYS A 652 6.41 -20.93 31.83
C LYS A 652 6.03 -19.58 32.42
N ARG A 653 6.97 -18.84 33.03
CA ARG A 653 6.73 -17.47 33.53
C ARG A 653 6.41 -16.52 32.37
N ILE A 654 7.26 -16.46 31.33
CA ILE A 654 7.02 -15.66 30.11
C ILE A 654 5.66 -15.98 29.48
N LYS A 655 5.28 -17.25 29.34
CA LYS A 655 3.97 -17.62 28.75
C LYS A 655 2.77 -17.19 29.61
N ARG A 656 2.92 -17.14 30.94
CA ARG A 656 1.84 -16.85 31.91
C ARG A 656 1.77 -15.40 32.36
N PHE A 657 2.80 -14.59 32.11
CA PHE A 657 2.87 -13.21 32.55
C PHE A 657 1.72 -12.36 31.96
N LYS A 658 1.07 -11.55 32.80
CA LYS A 658 -0.06 -10.68 32.45
C LYS A 658 0.44 -9.42 31.71
N TYR A 659 1.01 -9.54 30.50
CA TYR A 659 1.46 -8.36 29.75
C TYR A 659 0.33 -7.38 29.48
N GLU A 660 0.54 -6.11 29.81
CA GLU A 660 -0.42 -5.03 29.67
C GLU A 660 -0.08 -4.09 28.50
N GLY A 661 -0.96 -3.12 28.23
CA GLY A 661 -0.73 -2.00 27.32
C GLY A 661 -0.05 -2.38 26.00
N SER A 662 1.03 -1.67 25.68
CA SER A 662 1.88 -1.92 24.51
C SER A 662 2.68 -3.23 24.60
N ASP A 663 3.04 -3.66 25.81
CA ASP A 663 3.89 -4.85 26.00
C ASP A 663 3.14 -6.14 25.60
N ARG A 664 1.81 -6.13 25.68
CA ARG A 664 0.93 -7.22 25.22
C ARG A 664 1.10 -7.58 23.75
N ASN A 665 1.50 -6.64 22.91
CA ASN A 665 1.77 -6.87 21.48
C ASN A 665 3.23 -7.30 21.21
N ASN A 666 4.13 -6.99 22.15
CA ASN A 666 5.58 -7.14 22.00
C ASN A 666 6.17 -8.29 22.83
N LYS A 667 5.33 -9.26 23.24
CA LYS A 667 5.71 -10.34 24.16
C LYS A 667 7.00 -11.05 23.75
N PRO A 668 7.92 -11.35 24.68
CA PRO A 668 9.11 -12.16 24.42
C PRO A 668 8.80 -13.50 23.75
N SER A 669 9.75 -14.03 22.98
CA SER A 669 9.61 -15.34 22.33
C SER A 669 9.42 -16.45 23.37
N HIS A 670 8.50 -17.37 23.09
CA HIS A 670 8.31 -18.58 23.91
C HIS A 670 9.54 -19.48 23.90
N ALA A 671 10.20 -19.62 22.74
CA ALA A 671 11.53 -20.21 22.65
C ALA A 671 12.53 -19.07 22.91
N ILE A 672 13.08 -19.01 24.13
CA ILE A 672 13.92 -17.90 24.61
C ILE A 672 15.28 -17.85 23.89
N ARG A 673 15.79 -19.01 23.45
CA ARG A 673 17.16 -19.19 23.00
C ARG A 673 17.25 -19.75 21.58
N ASP A 674 18.33 -19.38 20.91
CA ASP A 674 18.83 -19.97 19.68
C ASP A 674 20.37 -20.02 19.78
N GLY A 675 20.90 -21.22 20.07
CA GLY A 675 22.30 -21.41 20.47
C GLY A 675 22.73 -20.53 21.65
N GLU A 676 23.87 -19.87 21.52
CA GLU A 676 24.41 -18.88 22.46
C GLU A 676 23.54 -17.61 22.62
N SER A 677 22.58 -17.35 21.73
CA SER A 677 21.86 -16.09 21.64
C SER A 677 20.40 -16.18 22.12
N LEU A 678 19.79 -15.03 22.44
CA LEU A 678 18.34 -14.92 22.57
C LEU A 678 17.65 -15.07 21.21
N ARG A 679 16.40 -15.52 21.24
CA ARG A 679 15.52 -15.61 20.07
C ARG A 679 14.36 -14.64 20.21
N GLY A 680 14.15 -13.82 19.19
CA GLY A 680 13.07 -12.83 19.14
C GLY A 680 13.42 -11.68 18.18
N HIS A 681 12.42 -10.90 17.82
CA HIS A 681 12.62 -9.62 17.12
C HIS A 681 13.09 -8.54 18.12
N ALA A 682 13.70 -7.45 17.61
CA ALA A 682 14.30 -6.38 18.41
C ALA A 682 13.40 -5.90 19.58
N ILE A 683 12.14 -5.56 19.27
CA ILE A 683 11.14 -5.09 20.24
C ILE A 683 10.77 -6.15 21.31
N GLN A 684 10.88 -7.45 21.00
CA GLN A 684 10.62 -8.54 21.94
C GLN A 684 11.78 -8.72 22.93
N ASN A 685 13.02 -8.51 22.48
CA ASN A 685 14.22 -8.58 23.32
C ASN A 685 14.27 -7.38 24.28
N TRP A 686 13.94 -6.17 23.80
CA TRP A 686 13.80 -4.99 24.64
C TRP A 686 12.66 -5.14 25.66
N THR A 687 11.52 -5.72 25.26
CA THR A 687 10.41 -6.05 26.19
C THR A 687 10.84 -7.09 27.23
N LEU A 688 11.66 -8.08 26.86
CA LEU A 688 12.23 -9.03 27.82
C LEU A 688 13.18 -8.34 28.81
N LEU A 689 14.11 -7.51 28.33
CA LEU A 689 15.04 -6.75 29.17
C LEU A 689 14.31 -5.84 30.17
N ARG A 690 13.30 -5.09 29.69
CA ARG A 690 12.45 -4.20 30.49
C ARG A 690 11.68 -4.92 31.60
N LEU A 691 11.11 -6.09 31.30
CA LEU A 691 10.15 -6.77 32.18
C LEU A 691 10.72 -7.99 32.91
N LEU A 692 12.02 -8.29 32.75
CA LEU A 692 12.69 -9.42 33.39
C LEU A 692 12.52 -9.46 34.93
N PRO A 693 12.53 -8.34 35.70
CA PRO A 693 12.42 -8.39 37.15
C PRO A 693 11.07 -8.96 37.59
N PHE A 694 9.97 -8.49 36.97
CA PHE A 694 8.62 -9.01 37.19
C PHE A 694 8.48 -10.47 36.76
N ILE A 695 9.09 -10.85 35.63
CA ILE A 695 9.06 -12.23 35.12
C ILE A 695 9.85 -13.18 36.06
N LEU A 696 10.92 -12.69 36.70
CA LEU A 696 11.79 -13.40 37.65
C LEU A 696 11.43 -13.17 39.13
N GLU A 697 10.29 -12.55 39.44
CA GLU A 697 9.83 -12.31 40.81
C GLU A 697 9.88 -13.60 41.66
N GLY A 698 10.51 -13.55 42.83
CA GLY A 698 10.71 -14.70 43.72
C GLY A 698 11.66 -15.79 43.18
N LEU A 699 12.41 -15.51 42.10
CA LEU A 699 13.43 -16.41 41.53
C LEU A 699 14.85 -15.85 41.66
N ILE A 700 15.01 -14.53 41.75
CA ILE A 700 16.28 -13.84 42.05
C ILE A 700 16.64 -14.16 43.52
N ARG A 701 17.85 -14.65 43.77
CA ARG A 701 18.31 -15.03 45.13
C ARG A 701 19.32 -14.07 45.75
N ASP A 702 20.00 -13.30 44.92
CA ASP A 702 21.10 -12.42 45.30
C ASP A 702 21.11 -11.23 44.33
N THR A 703 20.79 -10.05 44.84
CA THR A 703 20.79 -8.80 44.05
C THR A 703 22.17 -8.16 43.96
N ALA A 704 23.15 -8.60 44.77
CA ALA A 704 24.55 -8.20 44.64
C ALA A 704 25.32 -9.04 43.59
N ASN A 705 24.70 -10.11 43.06
CA ASN A 705 25.28 -10.97 42.04
C ASN A 705 25.81 -10.16 40.85
N ARG A 706 27.07 -10.37 40.47
CA ARG A 706 27.75 -9.55 39.44
C ARG A 706 27.10 -9.63 38.05
N HIS A 707 26.46 -10.73 37.67
CA HIS A 707 25.71 -10.84 36.41
C HIS A 707 24.34 -10.17 36.49
N TRP A 708 23.69 -10.15 37.66
CA TRP A 708 22.48 -9.34 37.90
C TRP A 708 22.79 -7.85 37.83
N GLN A 709 23.88 -7.41 38.47
CA GLN A 709 24.37 -6.04 38.38
C GLN A 709 24.72 -5.63 36.94
N LEU A 710 25.35 -6.51 36.15
CA LEU A 710 25.57 -6.24 34.72
C LEU A 710 24.25 -6.13 33.92
N TYR A 711 23.25 -6.94 34.23
CA TYR A 711 21.90 -6.82 33.65
C TYR A 711 21.26 -5.46 33.97
N LEU A 712 21.36 -5.00 35.23
CA LEU A 712 20.83 -3.70 35.66
C LEU A 712 21.54 -2.54 34.93
N GLN A 713 22.86 -2.61 34.76
CA GLN A 713 23.62 -1.63 33.97
C GLN A 713 23.20 -1.65 32.49
N LEU A 714 23.08 -2.82 31.87
CA LEU A 714 22.62 -2.96 30.48
C LEU A 714 21.18 -2.43 30.30
N LYS A 715 20.29 -2.66 31.27
CA LYS A 715 18.95 -2.05 31.29
C LYS A 715 19.06 -0.52 31.38
N LYS A 716 19.84 0.03 32.31
CA LYS A 716 20.00 1.49 32.49
C LYS A 716 20.58 2.17 31.25
N ILE A 717 21.56 1.55 30.58
CA ILE A 717 22.09 2.02 29.28
C ILE A 717 21.00 2.02 28.20
N VAL A 718 20.22 0.95 28.10
CA VAL A 718 19.09 0.88 27.15
C VAL A 718 18.04 1.95 27.45
N ASP A 719 17.69 2.17 28.72
CA ASP A 719 16.74 3.19 29.12
C ASP A 719 17.26 4.59 28.73
N TYR A 720 18.55 4.89 28.93
CA TYR A 720 19.17 6.15 28.46
C TYR A 720 19.12 6.29 26.93
N ILE A 721 19.59 5.30 26.15
CA ILE A 721 19.67 5.44 24.69
C ILE A 721 18.29 5.53 24.03
N CYS A 722 17.25 4.97 24.67
CA CYS A 722 15.86 5.11 24.20
C CYS A 722 15.22 6.48 24.50
N ALA A 723 15.93 7.41 25.16
CA ALA A 723 15.38 8.71 25.52
C ALA A 723 15.06 9.56 24.27
N PRO A 724 13.89 10.26 24.27
CA PRO A 724 13.49 11.15 23.18
C PRO A 724 14.20 12.51 23.24
N GLU A 725 14.92 12.82 24.31
CA GLU A 725 15.72 14.03 24.45
C GLU A 725 16.96 13.79 25.34
N PHE A 726 17.98 14.64 25.21
CA PHE A 726 19.22 14.56 25.99
C PHE A 726 19.72 15.94 26.43
N SER A 727 20.16 16.03 27.69
CA SER A 727 21.03 17.11 28.17
C SER A 727 22.52 16.77 27.97
N LYS A 728 23.40 17.78 27.93
CA LYS A 728 24.87 17.59 27.92
C LYS A 728 25.35 16.70 29.08
N THR A 729 24.80 16.89 30.28
CA THR A 729 25.05 16.08 31.49
C THR A 729 24.62 14.62 31.35
N ALA A 730 23.51 14.35 30.65
CA ALA A 730 23.07 13.00 30.37
C ALA A 730 24.01 12.24 29.42
N LEU A 731 24.63 12.94 28.45
CA LEU A 731 25.63 12.33 27.56
C LEU A 731 26.89 11.88 28.30
N THR A 732 27.41 12.72 29.20
CA THR A 732 28.54 12.34 30.08
C THR A 732 28.19 11.15 30.97
N SER A 733 26.96 11.13 31.50
CA SER A 733 26.45 10.02 32.31
C SER A 733 26.33 8.72 31.50
N LEU A 734 25.86 8.79 30.26
CA LEU A 734 25.76 7.65 29.35
C LEU A 734 27.13 7.09 28.97
N GLN A 735 28.12 7.95 28.68
CA GLN A 735 29.50 7.53 28.40
C GLN A 735 30.06 6.71 29.57
N GLY A 736 30.00 7.26 30.79
CA GLY A 736 30.47 6.57 31.99
C GLY A 736 29.76 5.24 32.23
N LEU A 737 28.43 5.17 32.05
CA LEU A 737 27.68 3.92 32.16
C LEU A 737 28.14 2.86 31.14
N ILE A 738 28.41 3.26 29.89
CA ILE A 738 28.85 2.35 28.81
C ILE A 738 30.26 1.82 29.09
N ASP A 739 31.21 2.69 29.47
CA ASP A 739 32.58 2.28 29.76
C ASP A 739 32.64 1.32 30.96
N ASP A 740 31.85 1.59 31.99
CA ASP A 740 31.76 0.78 33.20
C ASP A 740 31.11 -0.59 32.91
N TYR A 741 30.05 -0.65 32.10
CA TYR A 741 29.43 -1.89 31.63
C TYR A 741 30.39 -2.72 30.76
N LEU A 742 31.03 -2.12 29.77
CA LEU A 742 31.97 -2.81 28.87
C LEU A 742 33.18 -3.37 29.61
N THR A 743 33.67 -2.64 30.63
CA THR A 743 34.74 -3.10 31.52
C THR A 743 34.28 -4.26 32.41
N ARG A 744 33.14 -4.12 33.10
CA ARG A 744 32.61 -5.17 33.99
C ARG A 744 32.29 -6.45 33.22
N ARG A 745 31.76 -6.34 32.00
CA ARG A 745 31.41 -7.45 31.11
C ARG A 745 32.57 -8.43 30.88
N THR A 746 33.79 -7.94 30.66
CA THR A 746 34.97 -8.81 30.39
C THR A 746 35.50 -9.50 31.65
N THR A 747 35.13 -9.03 32.84
CA THR A 747 35.49 -9.65 34.14
C THR A 747 34.59 -10.83 34.53
N LEU A 748 33.65 -11.24 33.68
CA LEU A 748 32.62 -12.24 33.98
C LEU A 748 32.67 -13.47 33.06
N PRO A 749 32.51 -14.69 33.60
CA PRO A 749 32.46 -15.91 32.80
C PRO A 749 31.27 -15.92 31.84
N ASN A 750 31.44 -16.60 30.72
CA ASN A 750 30.49 -16.74 29.60
C ASN A 750 30.14 -15.45 28.85
N LEU A 751 30.68 -14.29 29.27
CA LEU A 751 30.58 -12.99 28.59
C LEU A 751 31.88 -12.59 27.86
N CYS A 752 32.91 -13.43 27.94
CA CYS A 752 34.25 -13.19 27.39
C CYS A 752 34.24 -12.83 25.89
N GLY A 753 34.98 -11.78 25.53
CA GLY A 753 35.19 -11.35 24.14
C GLY A 753 34.20 -10.28 23.65
N THR A 754 34.74 -9.15 23.21
CA THR A 754 33.99 -7.99 22.70
C THR A 754 33.54 -8.22 21.26
N LYS A 755 32.25 -8.55 21.04
CA LYS A 755 31.66 -8.56 19.67
C LYS A 755 31.51 -7.09 19.19
N PRO A 756 31.72 -6.74 17.90
CA PRO A 756 31.77 -5.33 17.44
C PRO A 756 30.55 -4.46 17.80
N LYS A 757 29.35 -5.04 17.88
CA LYS A 757 28.14 -4.32 18.30
C LYS A 757 28.24 -3.71 19.71
N HIS A 758 29.04 -4.30 20.62
CA HIS A 758 29.34 -3.71 21.93
C HIS A 758 30.27 -2.50 21.81
N HIS A 759 31.26 -2.55 20.91
CA HIS A 759 32.13 -1.41 20.62
C HIS A 759 31.36 -0.26 19.96
N PHE A 760 30.33 -0.55 19.16
CA PHE A 760 29.48 0.50 18.59
C PHE A 760 28.82 1.38 19.67
N LEU A 761 28.52 0.84 20.86
CA LEU A 761 27.98 1.63 21.98
C LEU A 761 28.91 2.78 22.41
N ILE A 762 30.24 2.61 22.34
CA ILE A 762 31.20 3.66 22.75
C ILE A 762 31.00 4.94 21.92
N HIS A 763 30.55 4.80 20.67
CA HIS A 763 30.30 5.94 19.79
C HIS A 763 28.92 6.58 20.01
N TYR A 764 28.02 5.96 20.79
CA TYR A 764 26.64 6.46 20.90
C TYR A 764 26.53 7.85 21.55
N PRO A 765 27.26 8.18 22.64
CA PRO A 765 27.25 9.54 23.21
C PRO A 765 27.72 10.61 22.22
N ASP A 766 28.72 10.31 21.38
CA ASP A 766 29.19 11.20 20.32
C ASP A 766 28.18 11.33 19.19
N TRP A 767 27.59 10.22 18.72
CA TRP A 767 26.53 10.23 17.72
C TRP A 767 25.30 11.02 18.17
N ILE A 768 24.89 10.91 19.43
CA ILE A 768 23.77 11.68 19.96
C ILE A 768 24.12 13.18 20.00
N ARG A 769 25.35 13.55 20.40
CA ARG A 769 25.81 14.95 20.37
C ARG A 769 25.83 15.53 18.95
N GLN A 770 26.25 14.72 17.97
CA GLN A 770 26.38 15.12 16.57
C GLN A 770 25.04 15.16 15.80
N THR A 771 24.11 14.24 16.12
CA THR A 771 22.90 13.97 15.31
C THR A 771 21.59 13.86 16.10
N GLY A 772 21.57 14.24 17.38
CA GLY A 772 20.38 14.22 18.22
C GLY A 772 19.94 12.81 18.66
N PRO A 773 18.74 12.67 19.24
CA PRO A 773 18.29 11.43 19.88
C PRO A 773 18.13 10.26 18.89
N LEU A 774 19.02 9.25 19.02
CA LEU A 774 19.09 8.08 18.11
C LEU A 774 17.81 7.23 18.05
N ILE A 775 16.91 7.35 19.04
CA ILE A 775 15.61 6.68 19.03
C ILE A 775 14.73 7.09 17.84
N PHE A 776 14.95 8.27 17.24
CA PHE A 776 14.24 8.73 16.05
C PHE A 776 14.87 8.23 14.73
N LEU A 777 16.07 7.65 14.78
CA LEU A 777 16.84 7.19 13.61
C LEU A 777 16.87 5.66 13.45
N TRP A 778 16.18 4.91 14.34
CA TRP A 778 16.07 3.46 14.26
C TRP A 778 15.26 2.95 13.04
N THR A 779 15.56 1.73 12.61
CA THR A 779 15.02 1.16 11.36
C THR A 779 13.59 0.60 11.46
N MET A 780 13.04 0.48 12.68
CA MET A 780 11.79 -0.24 12.98
C MET A 780 10.57 0.19 12.15
N ARG A 781 10.44 1.48 11.79
CA ARG A 781 9.31 2.00 11.00
C ARG A 781 9.48 1.74 9.49
N PHE A 782 10.71 1.82 9.00
CA PHE A 782 11.04 1.46 7.63
C PHE A 782 10.91 -0.05 7.38
N GLU A 783 11.36 -0.89 8.32
CA GLU A 783 11.15 -2.34 8.29
C GLU A 783 9.66 -2.71 8.24
N ALA A 784 8.82 -1.96 8.97
CA ALA A 784 7.37 -2.15 8.94
C ALA A 784 6.73 -1.79 7.58
N LYS A 785 7.31 -0.85 6.81
CA LYS A 785 6.87 -0.54 5.43
C LYS A 785 6.99 -1.75 4.51
N HIS A 786 7.95 -2.65 4.73
CA HIS A 786 8.06 -3.91 3.97
C HIS A 786 6.80 -4.79 4.05
N GLN A 787 5.94 -4.63 5.07
CA GLN A 787 4.68 -5.37 5.17
C GLN A 787 3.66 -4.97 4.10
N PHE A 788 3.72 -3.74 3.57
CA PHE A 788 2.93 -3.33 2.40
C PHE A 788 3.25 -4.24 1.20
N PHE A 789 4.54 -4.35 0.87
CA PHE A 789 5.00 -5.15 -0.27
C PHE A 789 4.77 -6.67 -0.08
N LYS A 790 4.91 -7.19 1.14
CA LYS A 790 4.53 -8.58 1.48
C LYS A 790 3.02 -8.84 1.28
N ARG A 791 2.16 -7.89 1.65
CA ARG A 791 0.70 -7.95 1.36
C ARG A 791 0.42 -7.90 -0.15
N VAL A 792 1.08 -7.02 -0.91
CA VAL A 792 0.98 -6.99 -2.39
C VAL A 792 1.36 -8.34 -3.00
N ALA A 793 2.51 -8.92 -2.64
CA ALA A 793 2.94 -10.21 -3.18
C ALA A 793 1.93 -11.32 -2.89
N THR A 794 1.48 -11.42 -1.64
CA THR A 794 0.49 -12.41 -1.18
C THR A 794 -0.85 -12.27 -1.92
N ALA A 795 -1.34 -11.05 -2.10
CA ALA A 795 -2.64 -10.80 -2.73
C ALA A 795 -2.61 -10.91 -4.27
N CYS A 796 -1.53 -10.46 -4.92
CA CYS A 796 -1.37 -10.60 -6.36
C CYS A 796 -1.08 -12.06 -6.79
N ASN A 797 -0.39 -12.83 -5.94
CA ASN A 797 0.09 -14.19 -6.20
C ASN A 797 0.77 -14.36 -7.59
N ASN A 798 1.45 -13.31 -8.04
CA ASN A 798 2.19 -13.24 -9.28
C ASN A 798 3.55 -12.62 -8.98
N TYR A 799 4.62 -13.32 -9.35
CA TYR A 799 6.00 -12.97 -9.02
C TYR A 799 6.81 -12.59 -10.28
N ILE A 800 6.15 -12.50 -11.45
CA ILE A 800 6.73 -11.97 -12.68
C ILE A 800 6.92 -10.46 -12.52
N ASN A 801 8.17 -9.99 -12.61
CA ASN A 801 8.55 -8.58 -12.44
C ASN A 801 7.91 -7.95 -11.17
N LEU A 802 8.25 -8.55 -10.03
CA LEU A 802 7.67 -8.19 -8.72
C LEU A 802 7.96 -6.74 -8.32
N GLY A 803 9.15 -6.20 -8.65
CA GLY A 803 9.51 -4.80 -8.43
C GLY A 803 8.57 -3.82 -9.13
N LYS A 804 8.22 -4.07 -10.40
CA LYS A 804 7.23 -3.27 -11.14
C LYS A 804 5.86 -3.31 -10.47
N THR A 805 5.42 -4.50 -10.03
CA THR A 805 4.14 -4.70 -9.34
C THR A 805 4.10 -3.92 -8.02
N PHE A 806 5.17 -4.00 -7.24
CA PHE A 806 5.35 -3.28 -5.99
C PHE A 806 5.36 -1.76 -6.16
N ALA A 807 6.16 -1.24 -7.10
CA ALA A 807 6.24 0.18 -7.36
C ALA A 807 4.88 0.73 -7.86
N THR A 808 4.24 0.03 -8.79
CA THR A 808 2.90 0.39 -9.31
C THR A 808 1.85 0.41 -8.19
N ARG A 809 1.83 -0.60 -7.30
CA ARG A 809 0.89 -0.62 -6.17
C ARG A 809 1.18 0.46 -5.13
N HIS A 810 2.45 0.77 -4.86
CA HIS A 810 2.82 1.84 -3.91
C HIS A 810 2.43 3.22 -4.44
N GLN A 811 2.65 3.51 -5.72
CA GLN A 811 2.24 4.79 -6.31
C GLN A 811 0.72 4.91 -6.47
N GLN A 812 0.00 3.81 -6.70
CA GLN A 812 -1.47 3.80 -6.61
C GLN A 812 -1.97 4.10 -5.19
N TYR A 813 -1.32 3.55 -4.17
CA TYR A 813 -1.66 3.81 -2.76
C TYR A 813 -1.41 5.28 -2.37
N LEU A 814 -0.27 5.85 -2.80
CA LEU A 814 0.10 7.23 -2.53
C LEU A 814 -0.83 8.21 -3.27
N SER A 815 -1.14 7.94 -4.54
CA SER A 815 -2.16 8.64 -5.34
C SER A 815 -3.55 8.63 -4.67
N ASN A 816 -3.96 7.49 -4.08
CA ASN A 816 -5.20 7.39 -3.32
C ASN A 816 -5.17 8.23 -2.02
N LEU A 817 -4.08 8.13 -1.27
CA LEU A 817 -3.86 8.84 0.00
C LEU A 817 -3.92 10.36 -0.20
N LEU A 818 -3.14 10.89 -1.14
CA LEU A 818 -3.03 12.34 -1.38
C LEU A 818 -4.28 12.94 -2.05
N SER A 819 -5.14 12.10 -2.62
CA SER A 819 -6.46 12.49 -3.11
C SER A 819 -7.50 12.66 -1.98
N GLY A 820 -7.24 12.12 -0.79
CA GLY A 820 -8.14 12.21 0.37
C GLY A 820 -7.93 13.47 1.20
N PRO A 821 -8.98 14.02 1.85
CA PRO A 821 -8.86 15.22 2.68
C PRO A 821 -8.17 14.93 4.02
N GLY A 822 -7.13 15.72 4.33
CA GLY A 822 -6.33 15.66 5.55
C GLY A 822 -5.30 14.55 5.52
N VAL A 823 -4.21 14.78 4.80
CA VAL A 823 -3.04 13.91 4.75
C VAL A 823 -2.26 14.07 6.06
N PHE A 824 -1.81 12.96 6.65
CA PHE A 824 -1.12 12.91 7.95
C PHE A 824 -1.86 13.52 9.17
N LYS A 825 -3.18 13.81 9.10
CA LYS A 825 -4.03 14.36 10.20
C LYS A 825 -3.42 14.15 11.59
N LEU A 826 -2.89 15.20 12.20
CA LEU A 826 -2.43 15.20 13.59
C LEU A 826 -3.62 15.51 14.52
N GLY A 827 -3.40 15.46 15.84
CA GLY A 827 -4.46 15.71 16.82
C GLY A 827 -5.42 14.53 17.01
N MET A 828 -6.62 14.81 17.53
CA MET A 828 -7.57 13.81 18.01
C MET A 828 -8.28 13.03 16.88
N LYS A 829 -8.36 11.70 17.05
CA LYS A 829 -9.07 10.73 16.21
C LYS A 829 -9.68 9.64 17.08
N ASN A 830 -10.59 8.85 16.49
CA ASN A 830 -11.14 7.64 17.11
C ASN A 830 -11.64 7.88 18.54
N MET A 831 -12.28 9.04 18.73
CA MET A 831 -12.87 9.46 19.99
C MET A 831 -14.09 8.57 20.27
N VAL A 832 -14.20 8.14 21.51
CA VAL A 832 -15.39 7.47 22.04
C VAL A 832 -15.78 8.24 23.29
N ASP A 833 -16.94 8.87 23.25
CA ASP A 833 -17.43 9.70 24.35
C ASP A 833 -17.74 8.85 25.59
N LEU A 834 -17.69 9.49 26.77
CA LEU A 834 -18.07 8.90 28.04
C LEU A 834 -19.34 9.60 28.54
N PRO A 835 -20.46 8.89 28.77
CA PRO A 835 -21.65 9.50 29.36
C PRO A 835 -21.34 10.14 30.72
N SER A 836 -21.84 11.35 30.99
CA SER A 836 -21.55 12.06 32.26
C SER A 836 -21.95 11.29 33.53
N CYS A 837 -22.84 10.30 33.42
CA CYS A 837 -23.22 9.40 34.50
C CYS A 837 -22.24 8.24 34.75
N GLU A 838 -21.31 7.96 33.84
CA GLU A 838 -20.19 7.01 34.04
C GLU A 838 -18.94 7.68 34.64
N VAL A 839 -18.94 9.01 34.81
CA VAL A 839 -17.79 9.78 35.32
C VAL A 839 -17.66 9.63 36.84
N ASP A 840 -16.42 9.49 37.33
CA ASP A 840 -16.11 9.43 38.76
C ASP A 840 -16.62 10.69 39.49
N LYS A 841 -17.33 10.51 40.61
CA LYS A 841 -17.86 11.62 41.43
C LYS A 841 -16.76 12.53 41.97
N LEU A 842 -15.56 11.99 42.22
CA LEU A 842 -14.40 12.79 42.64
C LEU A 842 -13.96 13.73 41.51
N VAL A 843 -13.98 13.26 40.27
CA VAL A 843 -13.68 14.06 39.07
C VAL A 843 -14.72 15.14 38.85
N LEU A 844 -16.02 14.83 38.96
CA LEU A 844 -17.10 15.82 38.84
C LEU A 844 -16.97 16.93 39.90
N THR A 845 -16.68 16.54 41.15
CA THR A 845 -16.46 17.49 42.26
C THR A 845 -15.22 18.37 42.02
N TYR A 846 -14.12 17.78 41.54
CA TYR A 846 -12.91 18.51 41.20
C TYR A 846 -13.15 19.55 40.09
N LEU A 847 -13.90 19.18 39.04
CA LEU A 847 -14.21 20.06 37.91
C LEU A 847 -15.10 21.24 38.31
N ALA A 848 -16.10 21.00 39.17
CA ALA A 848 -16.91 22.06 39.76
C ALA A 848 -16.05 23.07 40.54
N ASN A 849 -15.12 22.59 41.37
CA ASN A 849 -14.18 23.43 42.12
C ASN A 849 -13.22 24.23 41.22
N HIS A 850 -13.00 23.80 39.98
CA HIS A 850 -12.20 24.50 38.97
C HIS A 850 -13.03 25.36 37.99
N ASN A 851 -14.34 25.54 38.26
CA ASN A 851 -15.29 26.25 37.40
C ASN A 851 -15.38 25.70 35.95
N ILE A 852 -15.13 24.40 35.76
CA ILE A 852 -15.27 23.73 34.47
C ILE A 852 -16.66 23.09 34.38
N GLN A 853 -17.54 23.69 33.57
CA GLN A 853 -18.90 23.22 33.32
C GLN A 853 -19.02 22.54 31.94
N GLU A 854 -19.99 21.62 31.84
CA GLU A 854 -20.35 20.82 30.65
C GLU A 854 -19.19 20.35 29.74
N PRO A 855 -18.13 19.72 30.29
CA PRO A 855 -17.03 19.19 29.49
C PRO A 855 -17.44 17.97 28.64
N ASN A 856 -16.99 17.90 27.39
CA ASN A 856 -17.13 16.67 26.60
C ASN A 856 -16.13 15.60 27.06
N PHE A 857 -16.61 14.65 27.85
CA PHE A 857 -15.80 13.56 28.40
C PHE A 857 -15.50 12.47 27.36
N LEU A 858 -14.26 11.99 27.30
CA LEU A 858 -13.83 10.90 26.43
C LEU A 858 -13.42 9.65 27.21
N LYS A 859 -13.92 8.50 26.77
CA LYS A 859 -13.59 7.15 27.28
C LYS A 859 -12.29 6.65 26.67
N THR A 860 -12.12 6.88 25.36
CA THR A 860 -10.88 6.61 24.59
C THR A 860 -10.66 7.68 23.52
N VAL A 861 -9.41 7.98 23.21
CA VAL A 861 -9.01 8.90 22.13
C VAL A 861 -7.65 8.51 21.56
N GLN A 862 -7.42 8.76 20.27
CA GLN A 862 -6.11 8.63 19.65
C GLN A 862 -5.56 10.01 19.30
N ILE A 863 -4.34 10.34 19.74
CA ILE A 863 -3.59 11.53 19.28
C ILE A 863 -2.26 11.08 18.69
N ASN A 864 -1.93 11.57 17.50
CA ASN A 864 -0.63 11.34 16.85
C ASN A 864 -0.23 9.85 16.79
N SER A 865 -1.21 9.00 16.48
CA SER A 865 -1.15 7.51 16.50
C SER A 865 -1.08 6.83 17.88
N ILE A 866 -0.87 7.56 18.98
CA ILE A 866 -0.91 7.03 20.35
C ILE A 866 -2.37 6.95 20.80
N ASN A 867 -2.80 5.79 21.29
CA ASN A 867 -4.13 5.60 21.88
C ASN A 867 -4.05 5.85 23.39
N TYR A 868 -5.04 6.56 23.92
CA TYR A 868 -5.24 6.83 25.33
C TYR A 868 -6.62 6.35 25.76
N LYS A 869 -6.73 5.83 26.98
CA LYS A 869 -7.98 5.42 27.63
C LYS A 869 -7.94 5.78 29.12
N ILE A 870 -9.12 5.79 29.74
CA ILE A 870 -9.22 5.78 31.21
C ILE A 870 -8.54 4.52 31.76
N GLY A 871 -7.75 4.68 32.82
CA GLY A 871 -6.91 3.63 33.41
C GLY A 871 -5.51 3.48 32.79
N ASP A 872 -5.13 4.29 31.79
CA ASP A 872 -3.71 4.40 31.40
C ASP A 872 -2.91 5.16 32.45
N HIS A 873 -1.63 4.81 32.62
CA HIS A 873 -0.69 5.55 33.46
C HIS A 873 0.30 6.29 32.56
N ILE A 874 0.52 7.58 32.80
CA ILE A 874 1.38 8.45 31.98
C ILE A 874 2.39 9.15 32.90
N ILE A 875 3.62 9.33 32.43
CA ILE A 875 4.62 10.12 33.16
C ILE A 875 4.27 11.61 33.01
N ILE A 876 4.08 12.30 34.14
CA ILE A 876 3.74 13.73 34.18
C ILE A 876 5.01 14.58 34.15
N SER A 877 5.97 14.28 35.02
CA SER A 877 7.27 14.96 35.09
C SER A 877 8.28 14.11 35.90
N ASN A 878 9.54 14.53 35.92
CA ASN A 878 10.61 13.83 36.62
C ASN A 878 11.56 14.77 37.37
N ASN A 879 11.78 14.46 38.65
CA ASN A 879 12.95 14.91 39.40
C ASN A 879 13.96 13.75 39.46
N GLN A 880 15.27 14.02 39.59
CA GLN A 880 16.35 13.04 39.35
C GLN A 880 16.22 11.69 40.11
N SER A 881 15.56 11.68 41.27
CA SER A 881 15.29 10.51 42.11
C SER A 881 13.82 10.04 42.15
N SER A 882 12.88 10.75 41.52
CA SER A 882 11.43 10.46 41.62
C SER A 882 10.65 10.94 40.38
N VAL A 883 9.97 10.00 39.72
CA VAL A 883 9.04 10.28 38.61
C VAL A 883 7.63 10.51 39.16
N ARG A 884 6.93 11.56 38.70
CA ARG A 884 5.48 11.72 38.93
C ARG A 884 4.70 10.95 37.85
N VAL A 885 3.79 10.08 38.28
CA VAL A 885 2.97 9.26 37.37
C VAL A 885 1.50 9.60 37.59
N GLY A 886 0.80 9.92 36.51
CA GLY A 886 -0.64 10.18 36.50
C GLY A 886 -1.42 8.98 36.01
N LEU A 887 -2.35 8.49 36.81
CA LEU A 887 -3.42 7.57 36.40
C LEU A 887 -4.55 8.38 35.75
N VAL A 888 -4.85 8.14 34.46
CA VAL A 888 -5.94 8.80 33.75
C VAL A 888 -7.27 8.39 34.37
N ARG A 889 -7.87 9.27 35.18
CA ARG A 889 -9.21 9.12 35.76
C ARG A 889 -10.30 9.60 34.81
N SER A 890 -10.02 10.63 34.01
CA SER A 890 -10.91 11.09 32.93
C SER A 890 -10.13 11.86 31.87
N MET A 891 -10.76 12.10 30.72
CA MET A 891 -10.24 12.89 29.61
C MET A 891 -11.34 13.83 29.10
N ILE A 892 -11.00 15.05 28.72
CA ILE A 892 -11.95 16.04 28.19
C ILE A 892 -11.43 16.63 26.87
N ALA A 893 -12.30 16.64 25.86
CA ALA A 893 -12.09 17.42 24.64
C ALA A 893 -12.54 18.88 24.81
N PHE A 894 -11.64 19.81 24.51
CA PHE A 894 -11.93 21.24 24.38
C PHE A 894 -11.55 21.70 22.97
N GLY A 895 -12.52 21.65 22.05
CA GLY A 895 -12.28 21.87 20.63
C GLY A 895 -11.28 20.87 20.06
N VAL A 896 -10.15 21.36 19.55
CA VAL A 896 -9.04 20.53 19.04
C VAL A 896 -8.05 20.06 20.12
N SER A 897 -8.20 20.53 21.36
CA SER A 897 -7.30 20.19 22.48
C SER A 897 -7.86 19.09 23.39
N LEU A 898 -6.96 18.29 23.97
CA LEU A 898 -7.29 17.28 24.97
C LEU A 898 -6.72 17.67 26.32
N ARG A 899 -7.52 17.58 27.38
CA ARG A 899 -7.06 17.65 28.76
C ARG A 899 -7.25 16.31 29.45
N PHE A 900 -6.23 15.85 30.17
CA PHE A 900 -6.31 14.70 31.05
C PHE A 900 -6.65 15.17 32.46
N ILE A 901 -7.41 14.35 33.18
CA ILE A 901 -7.59 14.46 34.63
C ILE A 901 -6.87 13.26 35.22
N PHE A 902 -5.71 13.53 35.83
CA PHE A 902 -4.88 12.51 36.44
C PHE A 902 -5.17 12.44 37.94
N GLU A 903 -5.16 11.23 38.49
CA GLU A 903 -4.80 11.00 39.89
C GLU A 903 -3.29 10.79 39.94
N VAL A 904 -2.58 11.58 40.74
CA VAL A 904 -1.12 11.67 40.66
C VAL A 904 -0.45 10.92 41.79
N PHE A 905 0.63 10.21 41.47
CA PHE A 905 1.44 9.42 42.38
C PHE A 905 2.91 9.78 42.23
N THR A 906 3.71 9.55 43.28
CA THR A 906 5.18 9.62 43.20
C THR A 906 5.75 8.24 42.96
N THR A 907 7.06 8.17 42.70
CA THR A 907 7.77 6.89 42.57
C THR A 907 9.15 6.94 43.22
N SER A 908 9.67 5.77 43.60
CA SER A 908 11.05 5.57 44.05
C SER A 908 11.75 4.50 43.21
N GLU A 909 12.99 4.77 42.79
CA GLU A 909 13.79 3.82 42.00
C GLU A 909 14.35 2.71 42.91
N SER A 910 13.98 1.45 42.66
CA SER A 910 14.59 0.29 43.30
C SER A 910 15.85 -0.12 42.55
N GLU A 911 17.00 0.41 42.97
CA GLU A 911 18.30 0.10 42.36
C GLU A 911 18.59 -1.41 42.29
N GLN A 912 18.12 -2.19 43.28
CA GLN A 912 18.29 -3.64 43.32
C GLN A 912 17.56 -4.40 42.20
N PHE A 913 16.54 -3.81 41.58
CA PHE A 913 15.71 -4.45 40.56
C PHE A 913 15.54 -3.66 39.26
N GLY A 914 15.96 -2.39 39.21
CA GLY A 914 15.87 -1.54 38.01
C GLY A 914 14.45 -1.13 37.64
N ILE A 915 13.54 -1.10 38.62
CA ILE A 915 12.12 -0.77 38.51
C ILE A 915 11.76 0.38 39.45
N PHE A 916 10.64 1.04 39.19
CA PHE A 916 10.14 2.16 39.99
C PHE A 916 8.90 1.69 40.75
N LEU A 917 8.92 1.79 42.08
CA LEU A 917 7.75 1.55 42.93
C LEU A 917 6.85 2.79 42.87
N LEU A 918 5.54 2.59 42.78
CA LEU A 918 4.52 3.65 42.85
C LEU A 918 4.14 3.90 44.32
N SER A 919 3.88 5.15 44.71
CA SER A 919 3.37 5.44 46.05
C SER A 919 1.98 4.83 46.27
N SER A 920 1.73 4.29 47.46
CA SER A 920 0.40 3.82 47.88
C SER A 920 -0.60 4.97 48.09
N GLU A 921 -0.08 6.15 48.42
CA GLU A 921 -0.84 7.39 48.58
C GLU A 921 -0.78 8.22 47.29
N SER A 922 -1.89 8.86 46.94
CA SER A 922 -1.97 9.83 45.86
C SER A 922 -1.72 11.25 46.37
N LEU A 923 -1.10 12.08 45.53
CA LEU A 923 -0.99 13.53 45.71
C LEU A 923 -2.31 14.28 45.39
N GLY A 924 -3.36 13.57 44.99
CA GLY A 924 -4.64 14.13 44.56
C GLY A 924 -4.82 14.17 43.05
N LEU A 925 -5.83 14.92 42.60
CA LEU A 925 -6.16 15.10 41.19
C LEU A 925 -5.44 16.32 40.59
N GLU A 926 -5.06 16.23 39.32
CA GLU A 926 -4.41 17.31 38.55
C GLU A 926 -4.95 17.34 37.11
N ILE A 927 -5.18 18.53 36.55
CA ILE A 927 -5.59 18.69 35.14
C ILE A 927 -4.41 19.19 34.31
N LEU A 928 -4.05 18.45 33.27
CA LEU A 928 -2.97 18.78 32.34
C LEU A 928 -3.43 18.70 30.89
N ASN A 929 -2.86 19.55 30.03
CA ASN A 929 -3.09 19.49 28.58
C ASN A 929 -2.21 18.37 27.99
N HIS A 930 -2.70 17.67 26.95
CA HIS A 930 -1.86 16.74 26.18
C HIS A 930 -0.58 17.41 25.68
N CYS A 931 -0.68 18.67 25.24
CA CYS A 931 0.46 19.45 24.74
C CYS A 931 1.44 19.93 25.82
N SER A 932 1.12 19.76 27.11
CA SER A 932 2.03 20.09 28.24
C SER A 932 2.64 18.84 28.90
N LEU A 933 2.44 17.66 28.33
CA LEU A 933 3.10 16.43 28.77
C LEU A 933 4.43 16.27 28.02
N GLU A 934 5.54 16.22 28.75
CA GLU A 934 6.88 16.04 28.19
C GLU A 934 6.93 14.77 27.32
N HIS A 935 6.38 13.66 27.81
CA HIS A 935 6.29 12.40 27.07
C HIS A 935 4.92 11.72 27.23
N PRO A 936 3.94 11.99 26.34
CA PRO A 936 2.57 11.49 26.45
C PRO A 936 2.46 10.03 25.99
N LEU A 937 3.22 9.12 26.60
CA LEU A 937 3.25 7.68 26.29
C LEU A 937 2.74 6.85 27.47
N PRO A 938 1.61 6.12 27.31
CA PRO A 938 1.11 5.19 28.31
C PRO A 938 2.16 4.14 28.72
N HIS A 939 2.31 3.96 30.02
CA HIS A 939 3.17 2.97 30.67
C HIS A 939 2.32 1.88 31.33
N SER A 940 2.83 0.65 31.29
CA SER A 940 2.26 -0.50 31.97
C SER A 940 2.71 -0.53 33.43
N ILE A 941 1.77 -0.74 34.36
CA ILE A 941 2.07 -1.02 35.77
C ILE A 941 1.95 -2.54 35.99
N TYR A 942 2.75 -3.08 36.90
CA TYR A 942 2.78 -4.50 37.25
C TYR A 942 2.90 -4.68 38.77
N GLU A 943 2.25 -5.72 39.29
CA GLU A 943 2.41 -6.23 40.65
C GLU A 943 3.88 -6.71 40.86
N PHE A 944 4.51 -6.37 41.99
CA PHE A 944 5.82 -6.90 42.40
C PHE A 944 5.91 -6.96 43.95
N GLY A 945 5.77 -8.17 44.49
CA GLY A 945 5.38 -8.31 45.91
C GLY A 945 4.06 -7.57 46.18
N ASP A 946 3.97 -6.89 47.31
CA ASP A 946 2.79 -6.09 47.69
C ASP A 946 2.75 -4.69 47.05
N ASN A 947 3.67 -4.37 46.13
CA ASN A 947 3.82 -3.05 45.53
C ASN A 947 3.36 -3.00 44.07
N MET A 948 2.75 -1.88 43.66
CA MET A 948 2.52 -1.56 42.26
C MET A 948 3.77 -0.87 41.69
N CYS A 949 4.29 -1.37 40.56
CA CYS A 949 5.59 -0.97 40.04
C CYS A 949 5.55 -0.76 38.51
N LEU A 950 6.43 0.09 37.99
CA LEU A 950 6.66 0.22 36.55
C LEU A 950 8.13 0.03 36.16
N SER A 951 8.33 -0.35 34.91
CA SER A 951 9.63 -0.31 34.24
C SER A 951 9.54 0.74 33.14
N LEU A 952 10.41 1.75 33.21
CA LEU A 952 10.45 2.85 32.24
C LEU A 952 10.74 2.32 30.83
N LYS A 953 10.20 2.98 29.81
CA LYS A 953 10.60 2.74 28.41
C LYS A 953 11.90 3.44 28.07
N PHE A 954 12.20 4.55 28.73
CA PHE A 954 13.39 5.36 28.56
C PHE A 954 13.66 6.17 29.83
N ARG A 955 14.89 6.70 29.99
CA ARG A 955 15.23 7.64 31.07
C ARG A 955 14.78 9.05 30.68
N MET A 956 14.38 9.82 31.68
CA MET A 956 14.15 11.27 31.63
C MET A 956 15.51 11.95 31.89
N LEU A 957 15.96 12.88 31.04
CA LEU A 957 17.39 13.29 30.92
C LEU A 957 17.65 14.80 30.92
#